data_AF-A0A150SJX5-F1
#
_entry.id   AF-A0A150SJX5-F1
#
_cell.length_a   1.000
_cell.length_b   1.000
_cell.length_c   1.000
_cell.angle_alpha   90.00
_cell.angle_beta   90.00
_cell.angle_gamma   90.00
#
_symmetry.space_group_name_H-M   'P 1'
#
loop_
_entity.id
_entity.type
_entity.pdbx_description
1 polymer ?
#
loop_
_entity_poly.entity_id
_entity_poly.type
_entity_poly.pdbx_seq_one_letter_code
_entity_poly.pdbx_strand_id
1 'polypeptide(L)'
;MHNQNTLAFEFDSELYVLLYCLTTCACLDGSYDDHERSFLTAYAAVHLASKTPPEGGPVPPGVWARRADDLCAQVSRDIQAGADGEDALRRCEGIFRMLDPEEQRLLLAKLKALLARDDVEHPAKVAFYAALEKVAGSSQDDLSGGPEGSRLRVTFHNLVHRVILNCDGVLDAAGSAVLEEALLPCFQGRDGLRLLLDLDGVTEVTNAGVRALAGLAGQASAAGVDLRVSNPRPNVRRVFALTGLTPLLTGARVTGTSGALASETTAPPLATHVETLLRSFPSPHSDRAQDAYLMFTLFRGVDQIDSLKKDGHLLLGKWKELDFEKARSYRIADAPATLEDTIRDIASYLEGQRMPGHPSFQLNVIPPPTIASVAGYLFAGLHNPNLVWDDYCHRLAEAEVEAVSAVADLVGYDPAKVGGIFTFGGTATLLYGVRIGLEKALPGTMTGGLRSGFRVVTSDRGHYSSMTVMGWLGGGTNNLVRVATDDDNSMRLDALELTLRRMIESGERIATIIATVGTTDAFGIDNVEHTVRLRDALVEEYRLDYRPHVHADAVIGWAFSVFNTYDFERNPLGFDGRTLQCLRDTRALVKHLHMADSIGIDCHKTGYAPYTSSMFLCKDGKDLHKLARDLDDMPYLFQHGHYHPGKFTLEVSRPGGSVLSALANLKSLGRQGYQVLLGHAVAMAEHLRDQIEQCPSLVNLNDYNLGPVSLFRLYPKGVDAKKAYREELSDPEMRDRLRRHNDYNHRILAWILAQSQEHGGPVLGESSHYRTTTYGEPVLCLKSYVLSPFITEEIMQTTVRMLLRAQDAVSG
;
A
#
# COMPACT_ATOMS: atom_id res chain seq x y z
N MET A 1 13.96 -38.55 -67.16
CA MET A 1 12.70 -37.95 -67.66
C MET A 1 12.21 -37.00 -66.58
N HIS A 2 12.56 -35.72 -66.67
CA HIS A 2 11.61 -34.64 -67.02
C HIS A 2 10.37 -34.58 -66.09
N ASN A 3 10.45 -33.84 -64.97
CA ASN A 3 9.92 -32.48 -64.89
C ASN A 3 10.39 -31.76 -63.61
N GLN A 4 10.41 -30.44 -63.69
CA GLN A 4 11.19 -29.49 -62.89
C GLN A 4 10.50 -28.98 -61.60
N ASN A 5 11.36 -28.46 -60.70
CA ASN A 5 11.17 -27.36 -59.73
C ASN A 5 10.65 -27.65 -58.29
N THR A 6 11.61 -28.05 -57.45
CA THR A 6 12.18 -27.34 -56.27
C THR A 6 11.26 -26.67 -55.23
N LEU A 7 11.12 -27.37 -54.09
CA LEU A 7 11.25 -26.96 -52.67
C LEU A 7 10.97 -25.49 -52.27
N ALA A 8 9.91 -25.30 -51.46
CA ALA A 8 9.73 -24.14 -50.59
C ALA A 8 10.08 -24.52 -49.14
N PHE A 9 11.09 -23.85 -48.57
CA PHE A 9 11.39 -23.81 -47.14
C PHE A 9 11.03 -22.39 -46.65
N GLU A 10 10.23 -22.29 -45.60
CA GLU A 10 9.96 -21.04 -44.88
C GLU A 10 11.13 -20.72 -43.96
N PHE A 11 11.76 -19.56 -44.15
CA PHE A 11 12.68 -18.92 -43.20
C PHE A 11 12.47 -17.39 -43.20
N ASP A 12 12.57 -16.83 -42.00
CA ASP A 12 12.41 -15.42 -41.60
C ASP A 12 13.04 -14.39 -42.57
N SER A 13 12.18 -13.51 -43.09
CA SER A 13 12.52 -12.44 -44.05
C SER A 13 13.12 -11.17 -43.42
N GLU A 14 13.13 -11.03 -42.10
CA GLU A 14 13.67 -9.83 -41.43
C GLU A 14 15.21 -9.82 -41.37
N LEU A 15 15.83 -11.00 -41.27
CA LEU A 15 17.29 -11.13 -41.09
C LEU A 15 18.06 -10.80 -42.39
N TYR A 16 17.45 -11.02 -43.56
CA TYR A 16 18.07 -10.82 -44.87
C TYR A 16 18.11 -9.33 -45.27
N VAL A 17 17.09 -8.56 -44.89
CA VAL A 17 17.01 -7.11 -45.14
C VAL A 17 17.99 -6.35 -44.24
N LEU A 18 18.11 -6.76 -42.98
CA LEU A 18 19.06 -6.16 -42.05
C LEU A 18 20.52 -6.44 -42.49
N LEU A 19 20.83 -7.66 -42.95
CA LEU A 19 22.15 -7.99 -43.50
C LEU A 19 22.44 -7.20 -44.79
N TYR A 20 21.46 -7.03 -45.68
CA TYR A 20 21.62 -6.25 -46.92
C TYR A 20 21.91 -4.78 -46.64
N CYS A 21 21.19 -4.16 -45.69
CA CYS A 21 21.41 -2.77 -45.29
C CYS A 21 22.74 -2.57 -44.54
N LEU A 22 23.09 -3.46 -43.61
CA LEU A 22 24.32 -3.36 -42.81
C LEU A 22 25.58 -3.60 -43.65
N THR A 23 25.56 -4.53 -44.61
CA THR A 23 26.70 -4.81 -45.50
C THR A 23 26.90 -3.71 -46.55
N THR A 24 25.80 -3.09 -47.02
CA THR A 24 25.85 -1.95 -47.96
C THR A 24 26.35 -0.67 -47.27
N CYS A 25 25.99 -0.45 -46.00
CA CYS A 25 26.50 0.68 -45.23
C CYS A 25 27.97 0.50 -44.78
N ALA A 26 28.43 -0.72 -44.49
CA ALA A 26 29.80 -0.98 -44.06
C ALA A 26 30.86 -0.83 -45.17
N CYS A 27 30.46 -0.90 -46.45
CA CYS A 27 31.37 -0.74 -47.60
C CYS A 27 31.49 0.72 -48.11
N LEU A 28 30.72 1.67 -47.58
CA LEU A 28 30.57 3.00 -48.21
C LEU A 28 31.10 4.21 -47.43
N ASP A 29 31.52 4.09 -46.17
CA ASP A 29 32.18 5.23 -45.51
C ASP A 29 33.04 4.79 -44.33
N GLY A 30 34.35 5.00 -44.42
CA GLY A 30 35.36 4.50 -43.49
C GLY A 30 35.42 5.23 -42.13
N SER A 31 34.28 5.58 -41.54
CA SER A 31 34.17 6.57 -40.45
C SER A 31 33.90 6.01 -39.04
N TYR A 32 33.90 4.69 -38.84
CA TYR A 32 33.80 4.10 -37.49
C TYR A 32 35.17 3.70 -36.93
N ASP A 33 35.44 4.03 -35.67
CA ASP A 33 36.65 3.59 -34.98
C ASP A 33 36.63 2.08 -34.65
N ASP A 34 37.80 1.52 -34.35
CA ASP A 34 37.98 0.08 -34.12
C ASP A 34 37.26 -0.45 -32.86
N HIS A 35 36.92 0.44 -31.91
CA HIS A 35 36.19 0.09 -30.69
C HIS A 35 34.69 -0.03 -30.94
N GLU A 36 34.11 0.88 -31.73
CA GLU A 36 32.69 0.81 -32.12
C GLU A 36 32.40 -0.35 -33.08
N ARG A 37 33.34 -0.63 -34.01
CA ARG A 37 33.25 -1.85 -34.85
C ARG A 37 33.36 -3.12 -34.02
N SER A 38 34.26 -3.15 -33.04
CA SER A 38 34.43 -4.32 -32.14
C SER A 38 33.22 -4.51 -31.23
N PHE A 39 32.59 -3.44 -30.75
CA PHE A 39 31.39 -3.51 -29.91
C PHE A 39 30.18 -4.01 -30.70
N LEU A 40 29.92 -3.48 -31.89
CA LEU A 40 28.80 -3.92 -32.74
C LEU A 40 29.00 -5.35 -33.27
N THR A 41 30.24 -5.73 -33.57
CA THR A 41 30.58 -7.11 -33.97
C THR A 41 30.48 -8.08 -32.79
N ALA A 42 30.93 -7.70 -31.59
CA ALA A 42 30.79 -8.51 -30.38
C ALA A 42 29.34 -8.62 -29.91
N TYR A 43 28.55 -7.55 -30.02
CA TYR A 43 27.13 -7.53 -29.69
C TYR A 43 26.33 -8.41 -30.66
N ALA A 44 26.59 -8.32 -31.96
CA ALA A 44 26.01 -9.22 -32.96
C ALA A 44 26.45 -10.68 -32.75
N ALA A 45 27.72 -10.93 -32.42
CA ALA A 45 28.24 -12.28 -32.17
C ALA A 45 27.69 -12.93 -30.88
N VAL A 46 27.51 -12.17 -29.80
CA VAL A 46 26.88 -12.65 -28.54
C VAL A 46 25.39 -12.90 -28.75
N HIS A 47 24.72 -12.07 -29.56
CA HIS A 47 23.30 -12.25 -29.89
C HIS A 47 23.07 -13.44 -30.85
N LEU A 48 23.97 -13.67 -31.81
CA LEU A 48 23.95 -14.83 -32.72
C LEU A 48 24.38 -16.14 -32.04
N ALA A 49 25.35 -16.11 -31.12
CA ALA A 49 25.75 -17.30 -30.34
C ALA A 49 24.66 -17.77 -29.36
N SER A 50 23.69 -16.90 -29.03
CA SER A 50 22.53 -17.26 -28.21
C SER A 50 21.38 -17.91 -29.00
N LYS A 51 21.50 -17.99 -30.34
CA LYS A 51 20.48 -18.60 -31.20
C LYS A 51 21.09 -19.46 -32.30
N THR A 52 21.37 -20.72 -31.96
CA THR A 52 21.29 -21.81 -32.95
C THR A 52 20.71 -23.05 -32.27
N PRO A 53 19.72 -23.73 -32.87
CA PRO A 53 19.35 -25.10 -32.48
C PRO A 53 20.46 -26.09 -32.87
N PRO A 54 20.47 -27.30 -32.28
CA PRO A 54 21.55 -28.27 -32.47
C PRO A 54 21.48 -28.90 -33.86
N GLU A 55 22.66 -29.26 -34.37
CA GLU A 55 22.96 -30.06 -35.59
C GLU A 55 23.27 -29.30 -36.89
N GLY A 56 24.57 -29.31 -37.26
CA GLY A 56 25.05 -28.98 -38.60
C GLY A 56 26.22 -27.98 -38.60
N GLY A 57 27.46 -28.46 -38.76
CA GLY A 57 28.69 -27.67 -38.66
C GLY A 57 28.87 -26.56 -39.72
N PRO A 58 29.86 -25.65 -39.53
CA PRO A 58 29.93 -24.37 -40.24
C PRO A 58 30.45 -24.51 -41.68
N VAL A 59 29.75 -23.90 -42.63
CA VAL A 59 30.22 -23.73 -44.02
C VAL A 59 31.17 -22.51 -44.10
N PRO A 60 32.33 -22.60 -44.78
CA PRO A 60 33.32 -21.52 -44.75
C PRO A 60 32.88 -20.23 -45.49
N PRO A 61 33.37 -19.04 -45.06
CA PRO A 61 32.82 -17.73 -45.44
C PRO A 61 32.98 -17.32 -46.92
N GLY A 62 33.80 -18.01 -47.70
CA GLY A 62 34.17 -17.60 -49.06
C GLY A 62 33.14 -17.89 -50.16
N VAL A 63 32.06 -18.61 -49.87
CA VAL A 63 31.03 -18.98 -50.86
C VAL A 63 29.96 -17.89 -51.00
N TRP A 64 29.70 -17.12 -49.94
CA TRP A 64 28.66 -16.10 -49.92
C TRP A 64 29.08 -14.78 -50.58
N ALA A 65 30.37 -14.44 -50.54
CA ALA A 65 30.89 -13.25 -51.21
C ALA A 65 30.78 -13.33 -52.75
N ARG A 66 31.12 -14.48 -53.34
CA ARG A 66 31.01 -14.70 -54.81
C ARG A 66 29.58 -14.64 -55.34
N ARG A 67 28.60 -15.09 -54.55
CA ARG A 67 27.18 -15.05 -54.94
C ARG A 67 26.56 -13.65 -54.87
N ALA A 68 27.11 -12.76 -54.05
CA ALA A 68 26.68 -11.37 -53.97
C ALA A 68 27.18 -10.55 -55.17
N ASP A 69 28.44 -10.77 -55.59
CA ASP A 69 29.02 -10.12 -56.76
C ASP A 69 28.31 -10.51 -58.07
N ASP A 70 27.95 -11.80 -58.23
CA ASP A 70 27.20 -12.30 -59.38
C ASP A 70 25.80 -11.67 -59.48
N LEU A 71 25.15 -11.39 -58.34
CA LEU A 71 23.82 -10.79 -58.26
C LEU A 71 23.86 -9.29 -58.59
N CYS A 72 24.91 -8.58 -58.15
CA CYS A 72 25.14 -7.17 -58.49
C CYS A 72 25.45 -6.99 -59.99
N ALA A 73 26.22 -7.90 -60.59
CA ALA A 73 26.50 -7.89 -62.03
C ALA A 73 25.25 -8.17 -62.88
N GLN A 74 24.33 -9.00 -62.38
CA GLN A 74 23.07 -9.30 -63.06
C GLN A 74 22.12 -8.09 -63.09
N VAL A 75 21.93 -7.43 -61.95
CA VAL A 75 21.06 -6.24 -61.84
C VAL A 75 21.59 -5.07 -62.69
N SER A 76 22.91 -4.91 -62.76
CA SER A 76 23.52 -3.87 -63.61
C SER A 76 23.35 -4.14 -65.11
N ARG A 77 23.31 -5.41 -65.54
CA ARG A 77 23.05 -5.80 -66.94
C ARG A 77 21.58 -5.62 -67.32
N ASP A 78 20.66 -5.94 -66.41
CA ASP A 78 19.22 -5.85 -66.66
C ASP A 78 18.75 -4.38 -66.79
N ILE A 79 19.41 -3.44 -66.10
CA ILE A 79 19.18 -2.00 -66.24
C ILE A 79 19.73 -1.45 -67.58
N GLN A 80 20.84 -1.99 -68.09
CA GLN A 80 21.43 -1.57 -69.37
C GLN A 80 20.75 -2.18 -70.61
N ALA A 81 20.10 -3.34 -70.47
CA ALA A 81 19.47 -4.06 -71.58
C ALA A 81 18.05 -3.56 -71.94
N GLY A 82 17.54 -2.50 -71.28
CA GLY A 82 16.27 -1.87 -71.65
C GLY A 82 15.04 -2.79 -71.49
N ALA A 83 15.06 -3.71 -70.55
CA ALA A 83 13.88 -4.47 -70.17
C ALA A 83 12.89 -3.58 -69.37
N ASP A 84 11.60 -3.75 -69.65
CA ASP A 84 10.51 -2.85 -69.29
C ASP A 84 10.49 -2.42 -67.81
N GLY A 85 10.59 -1.10 -67.56
CA GLY A 85 10.79 -0.53 -66.22
C GLY A 85 9.64 -0.72 -65.24
N GLU A 86 8.46 -1.16 -65.70
CA GLU A 86 7.30 -1.41 -64.83
C GLU A 86 7.47 -2.63 -63.92
N ASP A 87 8.20 -3.67 -64.37
CA ASP A 87 8.26 -4.93 -63.63
C ASP A 87 9.32 -4.92 -62.52
N ALA A 88 10.31 -4.04 -62.64
CA ALA A 88 11.23 -3.67 -61.56
C ALA A 88 10.53 -2.75 -60.52
N LEU A 89 9.68 -1.82 -60.98
CA LEU A 89 8.94 -0.89 -60.12
C LEU A 89 7.92 -1.60 -59.23
N ARG A 90 7.16 -2.56 -59.74
CA ARG A 90 6.17 -3.31 -58.92
C ARG A 90 6.82 -4.09 -57.79
N ARG A 91 8.03 -4.61 -57.98
CA ARG A 91 8.76 -5.35 -56.94
C ARG A 91 9.31 -4.42 -55.86
N CYS A 92 9.77 -3.22 -56.22
CA CYS A 92 10.18 -2.19 -55.25
C CYS A 92 8.98 -1.60 -54.48
N GLU A 93 7.83 -1.43 -55.13
CA GLU A 93 6.62 -0.88 -54.52
C GLU A 93 6.01 -1.83 -53.47
N GLY A 94 6.09 -3.14 -53.71
CA GLY A 94 5.72 -4.16 -52.72
C GLY A 94 6.56 -4.10 -51.46
N ILE A 95 7.87 -3.88 -51.59
CA ILE A 95 8.82 -3.81 -50.46
C ILE A 95 8.68 -2.48 -49.71
N PHE A 96 8.51 -1.35 -50.40
CA PHE A 96 8.34 -0.03 -49.78
C PHE A 96 7.09 0.04 -48.89
N ARG A 97 6.00 -0.62 -49.29
CA ARG A 97 4.74 -0.68 -48.53
C ARG A 97 4.80 -1.59 -47.30
N MET A 98 5.84 -2.41 -47.17
CA MET A 98 6.05 -3.30 -46.01
C MET A 98 6.93 -2.68 -44.92
N LEU A 99 7.58 -1.55 -45.21
CA LEU A 99 8.33 -0.74 -44.24
C LEU A 99 7.38 0.10 -43.38
N ASP A 100 7.77 0.41 -42.15
CA ASP A 100 6.98 1.32 -41.33
C ASP A 100 7.10 2.79 -41.83
N PRO A 101 6.21 3.70 -41.42
CA PRO A 101 6.18 5.07 -41.94
C PRO A 101 7.45 5.91 -41.65
N GLU A 102 8.21 5.57 -40.62
CA GLU A 102 9.45 6.28 -40.24
C GLU A 102 10.63 5.77 -41.09
N GLU A 103 10.70 4.46 -41.33
CA GLU A 103 11.62 3.83 -42.29
C GLU A 103 11.35 4.28 -43.73
N GLN A 104 10.07 4.39 -44.11
CA GLN A 104 9.65 4.98 -45.38
C GLN A 104 10.13 6.43 -45.50
N ARG A 105 9.97 7.27 -44.46
CA ARG A 105 10.48 8.66 -44.45
C ARG A 105 11.99 8.73 -44.55
N LEU A 106 12.72 7.89 -43.83
CA LEU A 106 14.18 7.90 -43.79
C LEU A 106 14.78 7.42 -45.12
N LEU A 107 14.21 6.38 -45.71
CA LEU A 107 14.56 5.89 -47.05
C LEU A 107 14.24 6.94 -48.12
N LEU A 108 13.09 7.62 -48.02
CA LEU A 108 12.69 8.70 -48.93
C LEU A 108 13.60 9.93 -48.83
N ALA A 109 14.02 10.31 -47.63
CA ALA A 109 14.96 11.41 -47.40
C ALA A 109 16.37 11.09 -47.94
N LYS A 110 16.85 9.85 -47.74
CA LYS A 110 18.16 9.42 -48.26
C LYS A 110 18.17 9.26 -49.79
N LEU A 111 17.09 8.75 -50.39
CA LEU A 111 16.94 8.70 -51.86
C LEU A 111 16.85 10.09 -52.48
N LYS A 112 16.10 11.03 -51.86
CA LYS A 112 16.05 12.43 -52.29
C LYS A 112 17.43 13.11 -52.22
N ALA A 113 18.22 12.82 -51.20
CA ALA A 113 19.59 13.35 -51.06
C ALA A 113 20.59 12.74 -52.05
N LEU A 114 20.47 11.44 -52.36
CA LEU A 114 21.30 10.73 -53.34
C LEU A 114 21.06 11.20 -54.78
N LEU A 115 19.82 11.54 -55.12
CA LEU A 115 19.41 11.91 -56.48
C LEU A 115 19.53 13.41 -56.80
N ALA A 116 19.85 14.23 -55.79
CA ALA A 116 20.10 15.66 -55.87
C ALA A 116 21.56 16.02 -56.19
N ARG A 117 22.40 15.05 -56.56
CA ARG A 117 23.75 15.31 -57.10
C ARG A 117 23.68 15.25 -58.64
N ASP A 118 23.97 16.38 -59.27
CA ASP A 118 23.88 16.61 -60.71
C ASP A 118 24.82 15.70 -61.49
N ASP A 119 24.23 14.75 -62.22
CA ASP A 119 24.40 14.56 -63.66
C ASP A 119 23.60 13.32 -64.08
N VAL A 120 22.93 13.38 -65.23
CA VAL A 120 22.07 12.35 -65.88
C VAL A 120 20.56 12.57 -65.66
N GLU A 121 19.96 13.32 -66.59
CA GLU A 121 18.51 13.32 -66.86
C GLU A 121 18.11 12.00 -67.52
N HIS A 122 17.37 11.14 -66.81
CA HIS A 122 16.74 9.94 -67.39
C HIS A 122 15.22 9.96 -67.14
N PRO A 123 14.36 9.76 -68.17
CA PRO A 123 12.90 9.88 -68.06
C PRO A 123 12.23 8.99 -66.99
N ALA A 124 12.89 7.92 -66.56
CA ALA A 124 12.41 7.06 -65.46
C ALA A 124 12.38 7.76 -64.09
N LYS A 125 13.20 8.81 -63.88
CA LYS A 125 13.28 9.59 -62.63
C LYS A 125 12.01 10.44 -62.41
N VAL A 126 11.42 10.97 -63.48
CA VAL A 126 10.24 11.87 -63.45
C VAL A 126 8.95 11.09 -63.15
N ALA A 127 8.81 9.89 -63.72
CA ALA A 127 7.66 9.03 -63.45
C ALA A 127 7.63 8.54 -61.98
N PHE A 128 8.79 8.30 -61.39
CA PHE A 128 8.92 7.93 -59.98
C PHE A 128 8.58 9.11 -59.03
N TYR A 129 8.97 10.34 -59.39
CA TYR A 129 8.62 11.57 -58.67
C TYR A 129 7.10 11.82 -58.61
N ALA A 130 6.40 11.67 -59.73
CA ALA A 130 4.96 11.93 -59.82
C ALA A 130 4.09 10.95 -59.03
N ALA A 131 4.57 9.71 -58.84
CA ALA A 131 3.87 8.71 -58.03
C ALA A 131 3.97 9.01 -56.51
N LEU A 132 5.11 9.56 -56.07
CA LEU A 132 5.38 9.87 -54.66
C LEU A 132 4.72 11.16 -54.17
N GLU A 133 4.58 12.18 -55.02
CA GLU A 133 3.90 13.43 -54.65
C GLU A 133 2.38 13.26 -54.46
N LYS A 134 1.77 12.26 -55.11
CA LYS A 134 0.35 11.94 -54.96
C LYS A 134 -0.01 11.41 -53.57
N VAL A 135 0.98 10.99 -52.79
CA VAL A 135 0.84 10.46 -51.42
C VAL A 135 1.05 11.57 -50.36
N ALA A 136 1.53 12.78 -50.72
CA ALA A 136 2.14 13.71 -49.77
C ALA A 136 1.57 15.17 -49.69
N GLY A 137 0.29 15.42 -50.00
CA GLY A 137 -0.50 16.43 -49.22
C GLY A 137 -1.19 17.63 -49.91
N SER A 138 -2.03 18.33 -49.13
CA SER A 138 -2.35 19.77 -49.28
C SER A 138 -2.85 20.49 -47.98
N SER A 139 -1.93 21.30 -47.44
CA SER A 139 -1.99 22.71 -46.90
C SER A 139 -2.75 23.14 -45.62
N GLN A 140 -1.99 23.56 -44.58
CA GLN A 140 -2.35 24.12 -43.25
C GLN A 140 -2.23 25.64 -43.13
N ASP A 141 -3.11 26.28 -42.35
CA ASP A 141 -2.89 27.57 -41.69
C ASP A 141 -2.41 27.31 -40.25
N ASP A 142 -1.21 27.77 -39.91
CA ASP A 142 -0.61 27.60 -38.57
C ASP A 142 -1.13 28.67 -37.59
N LEU A 143 -1.85 28.23 -36.56
CA LEU A 143 -1.98 29.00 -35.30
C LEU A 143 -1.05 28.36 -34.27
N SER A 144 0.21 28.78 -34.25
CA SER A 144 1.16 28.39 -33.21
C SER A 144 1.21 29.48 -32.13
N GLY A 145 0.71 29.15 -30.93
CA GLY A 145 0.77 30.05 -29.78
C GLY A 145 0.06 29.49 -28.56
N GLY A 146 0.57 28.39 -27.99
CA GLY A 146 0.15 27.88 -26.67
C GLY A 146 1.13 28.27 -25.56
N PRO A 147 0.74 28.23 -24.28
CA PRO A 147 1.59 28.58 -23.14
C PRO A 147 2.93 27.80 -23.11
N GLU A 148 4.00 28.46 -22.64
CA GLU A 148 5.35 27.87 -22.52
C GLU A 148 5.30 26.52 -21.76
N GLY A 149 5.71 25.44 -22.43
CA GLY A 149 5.81 24.10 -21.86
C GLY A 149 4.87 23.05 -22.46
N SER A 150 3.94 23.40 -23.34
CA SER A 150 3.12 22.40 -24.06
C SER A 150 3.93 21.61 -25.08
N ARG A 151 3.83 20.28 -25.03
CA ARG A 151 4.35 19.37 -26.07
C ARG A 151 3.32 19.07 -27.15
N LEU A 152 2.13 19.67 -27.11
CA LEU A 152 1.10 19.53 -28.12
C LEU A 152 1.11 20.74 -29.06
N ARG A 153 1.23 20.49 -30.36
CA ARG A 153 1.00 21.47 -31.43
C ARG A 153 -0.32 21.17 -32.11
N VAL A 154 -1.10 22.22 -32.35
CA VAL A 154 -2.38 22.15 -33.04
C VAL A 154 -2.34 23.07 -34.24
N THR A 155 -2.80 22.58 -35.38
CA THR A 155 -2.71 23.27 -36.68
C THR A 155 -4.04 23.16 -37.39
N PHE A 156 -4.46 24.23 -38.08
CA PHE A 156 -5.82 24.35 -38.61
C PHE A 156 -5.86 24.15 -40.11
N HIS A 157 -6.94 23.51 -40.55
CA HIS A 157 -7.37 23.50 -41.94
C HIS A 157 -8.84 23.92 -42.00
N ASN A 158 -9.06 25.17 -42.41
CA ASN A 158 -10.41 25.69 -42.58
C ASN A 158 -10.93 25.35 -43.98
N LEU A 159 -12.02 24.59 -44.04
CA LEU A 159 -12.79 24.29 -45.24
C LEU A 159 -14.20 24.90 -45.11
N VAL A 160 -14.87 25.16 -46.23
CA VAL A 160 -16.11 25.96 -46.30
C VAL A 160 -17.20 25.55 -45.29
N HIS A 161 -17.33 24.25 -44.99
CA HIS A 161 -18.28 23.71 -43.99
C HIS A 161 -17.66 22.70 -43.01
N ARG A 162 -16.32 22.64 -42.93
CA ARG A 162 -15.58 21.72 -42.05
C ARG A 162 -14.29 22.36 -41.56
N VAL A 163 -13.89 22.11 -40.33
CA VAL A 163 -12.54 22.47 -39.86
C VAL A 163 -11.85 21.19 -39.41
N ILE A 164 -10.62 21.00 -39.88
CA ILE A 164 -9.76 19.91 -39.44
C ILE A 164 -8.67 20.50 -38.56
N LEU A 165 -8.51 19.95 -37.36
CA LEU A 165 -7.45 20.30 -36.43
C LEU A 165 -6.50 19.12 -36.35
N ASN A 166 -5.27 19.30 -36.82
CA ASN A 166 -4.25 18.27 -36.70
C ASN A 166 -3.48 18.50 -35.41
N CYS A 167 -3.42 17.45 -34.58
CA CYS A 167 -2.71 17.46 -33.32
C CYS A 167 -1.44 16.60 -33.41
N ASP A 168 -0.31 17.19 -33.05
CA ASP A 168 1.00 16.53 -33.05
C ASP A 168 1.66 16.71 -31.68
N GLY A 169 2.04 15.59 -31.05
CA GLY A 169 2.70 15.57 -29.74
C GLY A 169 1.92 14.85 -28.63
N VAL A 170 2.01 15.36 -27.40
CA VAL A 170 1.45 14.69 -26.21
C VAL A 170 0.23 15.43 -25.69
N LEU A 171 -0.89 14.72 -25.56
CA LEU A 171 -2.13 15.22 -24.96
C LEU A 171 -2.08 15.03 -23.43
N ASP A 172 -1.23 15.85 -22.79
CA ASP A 172 -1.09 15.98 -21.33
C ASP A 172 -1.87 17.18 -20.78
N ALA A 173 -1.72 17.51 -19.49
CA ALA A 173 -2.47 18.63 -18.90
C ALA A 173 -2.18 19.98 -19.58
N ALA A 174 -0.94 20.21 -20.04
CA ALA A 174 -0.58 21.42 -20.78
C ALA A 174 -1.11 21.35 -22.22
N GLY A 175 -1.01 20.18 -22.87
CA GLY A 175 -1.57 19.95 -24.20
C GLY A 175 -3.10 20.08 -24.25
N SER A 176 -3.80 19.64 -23.20
CA SER A 176 -5.24 19.80 -23.03
C SER A 176 -5.67 21.27 -23.04
N ALA A 177 -4.94 22.15 -22.34
CA ALA A 177 -5.24 23.58 -22.31
C ALA A 177 -5.10 24.21 -23.70
N VAL A 178 -4.05 23.84 -24.45
CA VAL A 178 -3.84 24.29 -25.84
C VAL A 178 -4.98 23.80 -26.74
N LEU A 179 -5.40 22.55 -26.58
CA LEU A 179 -6.48 21.97 -27.37
C LEU A 179 -7.84 22.63 -27.06
N GLU A 180 -8.12 22.94 -25.79
CA GLU A 180 -9.32 23.63 -25.38
C GLU A 180 -9.36 25.08 -25.91
N GLU A 181 -8.25 25.81 -25.80
CA GLU A 181 -8.12 27.17 -26.34
C GLU A 181 -8.32 27.21 -27.87
N ALA A 182 -7.83 26.19 -28.58
CA ALA A 182 -8.00 26.04 -30.01
C ALA A 182 -9.45 25.72 -30.43
N LEU A 183 -10.16 24.87 -29.68
CA LEU A 183 -11.49 24.36 -30.06
C LEU A 183 -12.67 25.20 -29.54
N LEU A 184 -12.55 25.80 -28.36
CA LEU A 184 -13.67 26.49 -27.72
C LEU A 184 -14.24 27.67 -28.56
N PRO A 185 -13.42 28.49 -29.25
CA PRO A 185 -13.92 29.52 -30.16
C PRO A 185 -14.72 28.96 -31.34
N CYS A 186 -14.44 27.72 -31.77
CA CYS A 186 -15.15 27.08 -32.88
C CYS A 186 -16.59 26.69 -32.51
N PHE A 187 -16.95 26.67 -31.23
CA PHE A 187 -18.30 26.32 -30.77
C PHE A 187 -19.25 27.53 -30.73
N GLN A 188 -18.75 28.76 -30.87
CA GLN A 188 -19.58 29.97 -30.80
C GLN A 188 -20.19 30.35 -32.16
N GLY A 189 -21.51 30.30 -32.28
CA GLY A 189 -22.27 30.93 -33.38
C GLY A 189 -22.31 30.17 -34.71
N ARG A 190 -22.00 28.86 -34.76
CA ARG A 190 -21.98 28.06 -35.99
C ARG A 190 -22.75 26.74 -35.86
N ASP A 191 -24.07 26.81 -36.05
CA ASP A 191 -24.93 25.63 -36.09
C ASP A 191 -24.62 24.78 -37.34
N GLY A 192 -24.40 23.47 -37.19
CA GLY A 192 -24.11 22.55 -38.30
C GLY A 192 -22.64 22.48 -38.78
N LEU A 193 -21.69 23.08 -38.05
CA LEU A 193 -20.25 22.93 -38.33
C LEU A 193 -19.79 21.50 -38.03
N ARG A 194 -18.98 20.89 -38.91
CA ARG A 194 -18.30 19.61 -38.63
C ARG A 194 -16.83 19.86 -38.29
N LEU A 195 -16.42 19.44 -37.11
CA LEU A 195 -15.05 19.53 -36.63
C LEU A 195 -14.43 18.14 -36.63
N LEU A 196 -13.27 18.01 -37.27
CA LEU A 196 -12.49 16.77 -37.27
C LEU A 196 -11.18 17.03 -36.54
N LEU A 197 -10.96 16.28 -35.46
CA LEU A 197 -9.72 16.30 -34.71
C LEU A 197 -8.86 15.11 -35.16
N ASP A 198 -7.80 15.39 -35.91
CA ASP A 198 -6.86 14.38 -36.37
C ASP A 198 -5.78 14.15 -35.31
N LEU A 199 -5.72 12.92 -34.78
CA LEU A 199 -4.81 12.51 -33.72
C LEU A 199 -3.66 11.63 -34.23
N ASP A 200 -3.38 11.60 -35.54
CA ASP A 200 -2.28 10.79 -36.11
C ASP A 200 -0.91 11.15 -35.53
N GLY A 201 -0.70 12.45 -35.26
CA GLY A 201 0.50 12.98 -34.63
C GLY A 201 0.53 12.84 -33.11
N VAL A 202 -0.57 12.40 -32.47
CA VAL A 202 -0.63 12.29 -31.01
C VAL A 202 -0.03 10.97 -30.55
N THR A 203 1.14 11.06 -29.92
CA THR A 203 1.91 9.90 -29.48
C THR A 203 1.42 9.36 -28.15
N GLU A 204 0.88 10.20 -27.29
CA GLU A 204 0.45 9.86 -25.94
C GLU A 204 -0.76 10.69 -25.51
N VAL A 205 -1.69 10.07 -24.77
CA VAL A 205 -2.83 10.76 -24.16
C VAL A 205 -2.85 10.38 -22.68
N THR A 206 -2.71 11.38 -21.81
CA THR A 206 -2.77 11.19 -20.35
C THR A 206 -4.21 11.30 -19.84
N ASN A 207 -4.42 11.06 -18.55
CA ASN A 207 -5.73 11.23 -17.92
C ASN A 207 -6.31 12.64 -18.08
N ALA A 208 -5.47 13.69 -18.07
CA ALA A 208 -5.90 15.06 -18.32
C ALA A 208 -6.39 15.24 -19.76
N GLY A 209 -5.69 14.62 -20.71
CA GLY A 209 -6.06 14.59 -22.14
C GLY A 209 -7.40 13.93 -22.41
N VAL A 210 -7.64 12.77 -21.80
CA VAL A 210 -8.92 12.06 -21.89
C VAL A 210 -10.06 12.92 -21.34
N ARG A 211 -9.87 13.56 -20.18
CA ARG A 211 -10.89 14.41 -19.55
C ARG A 211 -11.22 15.63 -20.42
N ALA A 212 -10.21 16.29 -20.98
CA ALA A 212 -10.39 17.43 -21.87
C ALA A 212 -11.18 17.04 -23.13
N LEU A 213 -10.83 15.92 -23.78
CA LEU A 213 -11.55 15.41 -24.95
C LEU A 213 -13.01 15.07 -24.64
N ALA A 214 -13.28 14.45 -23.48
CA ALA A 214 -14.65 14.15 -23.04
C ALA A 214 -15.46 15.43 -22.78
N GLY A 215 -14.85 16.42 -22.13
CA GLY A 215 -15.47 17.73 -21.85
C GLY A 215 -15.80 18.51 -23.11
N LEU A 216 -14.84 18.60 -24.04
CA LEU A 216 -15.00 19.25 -25.34
C LEU A 216 -16.07 18.58 -26.19
N ALA A 217 -16.16 17.24 -26.18
CA ALA A 217 -17.22 16.50 -26.84
C ALA A 217 -18.61 16.86 -26.31
N GLY A 218 -18.76 16.98 -24.98
CA GLY A 218 -20.00 17.40 -24.34
C GLY A 218 -20.39 18.83 -24.71
N GLN A 219 -19.42 19.76 -24.69
CA GLN A 219 -19.63 21.17 -25.06
C GLN A 219 -19.98 21.34 -26.55
N ALA A 220 -19.28 20.63 -27.45
CA ALA A 220 -19.58 20.62 -28.88
C ALA A 220 -21.02 20.12 -29.14
N SER A 221 -21.43 19.04 -28.47
CA SER A 221 -22.79 18.52 -28.59
C SER A 221 -23.85 19.51 -28.09
N ALA A 222 -23.57 20.26 -27.01
CA ALA A 222 -24.48 21.30 -26.50
C ALA A 222 -24.60 22.50 -27.45
N ALA A 223 -23.53 22.80 -28.20
CA ALA A 223 -23.48 23.88 -29.19
C ALA A 223 -23.99 23.48 -30.58
N GLY A 224 -24.45 22.24 -30.79
CA GLY A 224 -24.93 21.75 -32.09
C GLY A 224 -23.80 21.43 -33.10
N VAL A 225 -22.56 21.29 -32.64
CA VAL A 225 -21.36 21.04 -33.46
C VAL A 225 -21.05 19.54 -33.49
N ASP A 226 -20.82 18.99 -34.69
CA ASP A 226 -20.43 17.57 -34.89
C ASP A 226 -18.91 17.44 -34.77
N LEU A 227 -18.41 17.15 -33.56
CA LEU A 227 -17.00 16.90 -33.28
C LEU A 227 -16.67 15.40 -33.43
N ARG A 228 -15.69 15.08 -34.28
CA ARG A 228 -15.22 13.72 -34.53
C ARG A 228 -13.71 13.63 -34.40
N VAL A 229 -13.21 12.44 -34.10
CA VAL A 229 -11.79 12.14 -34.04
C VAL A 229 -11.41 11.19 -35.18
N SER A 230 -10.32 11.51 -35.90
CA SER A 230 -9.74 10.64 -36.92
C SER A 230 -8.31 10.22 -36.56
N ASN A 231 -7.91 9.08 -37.16
CA ASN A 231 -6.56 8.54 -37.14
C ASN A 231 -5.86 8.46 -35.77
N PRO A 232 -6.52 8.08 -34.65
CA PRO A 232 -5.78 7.87 -33.42
C PRO A 232 -4.78 6.71 -33.60
N ARG A 233 -3.54 6.91 -33.19
CA ARG A 233 -2.54 5.84 -33.12
C ARG A 233 -3.07 4.65 -32.30
N PRO A 234 -2.59 3.41 -32.53
CA PRO A 234 -3.13 2.22 -31.88
C PRO A 234 -3.19 2.31 -30.34
N ASN A 235 -2.19 2.92 -29.73
CA ASN A 235 -2.14 3.16 -28.29
C ASN A 235 -3.22 4.19 -27.84
N VAL A 236 -3.40 5.29 -28.56
CA VAL A 236 -4.46 6.28 -28.29
C VAL A 236 -5.85 5.69 -28.53
N ARG A 237 -6.04 4.90 -29.59
CA ARG A 237 -7.30 4.20 -29.87
C ARG A 237 -7.64 3.21 -28.76
N ARG A 238 -6.63 2.53 -28.20
CA ARG A 238 -6.81 1.63 -27.05
C ARG A 238 -7.24 2.42 -25.81
N VAL A 239 -6.67 3.61 -25.57
CA VAL A 239 -7.15 4.51 -24.52
C VAL A 239 -8.62 4.88 -24.74
N PHE A 240 -9.03 5.25 -25.95
CA PHE A 240 -10.42 5.62 -26.25
C PHE A 240 -11.41 4.47 -25.99
N ALA A 241 -11.01 3.24 -26.31
CA ALA A 241 -11.80 2.04 -26.02
C ALA A 241 -11.95 1.81 -24.51
N LEU A 242 -10.88 2.03 -23.73
CA LEU A 242 -10.86 1.87 -22.28
C LEU A 242 -11.58 3.01 -21.53
N THR A 243 -11.71 4.19 -22.13
CA THR A 243 -12.29 5.38 -21.50
C THR A 243 -13.68 5.75 -22.01
N GLY A 244 -14.28 4.92 -22.87
CA GLY A 244 -15.62 5.15 -23.41
C GLY A 244 -15.72 6.27 -24.46
N LEU A 245 -14.59 6.73 -25.01
CA LEU A 245 -14.52 7.78 -26.04
C LEU A 245 -14.61 7.25 -27.48
N THR A 246 -14.75 5.93 -27.66
CA THR A 246 -14.99 5.29 -28.97
C THR A 246 -16.10 5.92 -29.81
N PRO A 247 -17.21 6.46 -29.26
CA PRO A 247 -18.23 7.15 -30.06
C PRO A 247 -17.68 8.32 -30.91
N LEU A 248 -16.63 9.01 -30.44
CA LEU A 248 -15.95 10.08 -31.17
C LEU A 248 -15.29 9.60 -32.47
N LEU A 249 -14.95 8.30 -32.57
CA LEU A 249 -14.36 7.69 -33.76
C LEU A 249 -15.40 7.27 -34.79
N THR A 250 -16.64 7.03 -34.34
CA THR A 250 -17.72 6.46 -35.18
C THR A 250 -18.78 7.50 -35.55
N GLY A 251 -18.74 8.70 -34.96
CA GLY A 251 -19.69 9.78 -35.22
C GLY A 251 -21.03 9.61 -34.49
N ALA A 252 -21.06 8.79 -33.44
CA ALA A 252 -22.22 8.69 -32.54
C ALA A 252 -22.16 9.83 -31.51
N ARG A 253 -23.27 10.55 -31.30
CA ARG A 253 -23.34 11.65 -30.32
C ARG A 253 -22.97 11.11 -28.94
N VAL A 254 -21.97 11.72 -28.31
CA VAL A 254 -21.67 11.51 -26.88
C VAL A 254 -22.75 12.27 -26.10
N THR A 255 -23.91 11.66 -25.90
CA THR A 255 -24.97 12.26 -25.08
C THR A 255 -24.63 12.08 -23.61
N GLY A 256 -24.30 13.18 -22.94
CA GLY A 256 -24.33 13.24 -21.49
C GLY A 256 -25.77 13.08 -20.98
N THR A 257 -25.94 12.13 -20.06
CA THR A 257 -26.99 11.97 -19.03
C THR A 257 -28.48 11.94 -19.44
N SER A 258 -29.22 11.07 -18.74
CA SER A 258 -30.65 11.18 -18.44
C SER A 258 -31.61 11.38 -19.63
N GLY A 259 -32.32 10.32 -19.99
CA GLY A 259 -33.44 10.41 -20.92
C GLY A 259 -34.11 9.06 -21.06
N ALA A 260 -35.02 8.76 -20.12
CA ALA A 260 -35.93 7.65 -20.23
C ALA A 260 -36.74 7.78 -21.53
N LEU A 261 -36.48 6.92 -22.49
CA LEU A 261 -37.44 6.58 -23.53
C LEU A 261 -38.13 5.29 -23.07
N ALA A 262 -39.33 5.47 -22.55
CA ALA A 262 -40.25 4.41 -22.24
C ALA A 262 -40.59 3.66 -23.54
N SER A 263 -39.98 2.49 -23.73
CA SER A 263 -40.55 1.41 -24.53
C SER A 263 -40.93 0.29 -23.58
N GLU A 264 -42.15 -0.21 -23.71
CA GLU A 264 -42.78 -1.24 -22.89
C GLU A 264 -41.80 -2.36 -22.50
N THR A 265 -41.52 -2.40 -21.20
CA THR A 265 -40.53 -3.23 -20.54
C THR A 265 -40.97 -4.69 -20.51
N THR A 266 -40.37 -5.53 -21.35
CA THR A 266 -40.04 -6.88 -20.87
C THR A 266 -38.76 -6.72 -20.06
N ALA A 267 -38.82 -7.02 -18.76
CA ALA A 267 -37.61 -7.06 -17.95
C ALA A 267 -36.59 -7.98 -18.65
N PRO A 268 -35.29 -7.61 -18.70
CA PRO A 268 -34.29 -8.46 -19.31
C PRO A 268 -34.39 -9.88 -18.71
N PRO A 269 -34.24 -10.94 -19.51
CA PRO A 269 -34.19 -12.29 -18.97
C PRO A 269 -33.14 -12.36 -17.86
N LEU A 270 -33.38 -13.18 -16.83
CA LEU A 270 -32.43 -13.40 -15.73
C LEU A 270 -31.00 -13.64 -16.22
N ALA A 271 -30.85 -14.35 -17.35
CA ALA A 271 -29.56 -14.61 -17.98
C ALA A 271 -28.77 -13.32 -18.31
N THR A 272 -29.44 -12.28 -18.83
CA THR A 272 -28.80 -10.98 -19.15
C THR A 272 -28.37 -10.24 -17.88
N HIS A 273 -29.18 -10.31 -16.82
CA HIS A 273 -28.80 -9.74 -15.52
C HIS A 273 -27.60 -10.48 -14.93
N VAL A 274 -27.58 -11.81 -15.00
CA VAL A 274 -26.45 -12.63 -14.54
C VAL A 274 -25.19 -12.32 -15.35
N GLU A 275 -25.25 -12.26 -16.68
CA GLU A 275 -24.10 -11.94 -17.53
C GLU A 275 -23.49 -10.57 -17.20
N THR A 276 -24.33 -9.58 -16.91
CA THR A 276 -23.89 -8.26 -16.48
C THR A 276 -23.23 -8.32 -15.10
N LEU A 277 -23.86 -9.03 -14.15
CA LEU A 277 -23.34 -9.19 -12.78
C LEU A 277 -22.01 -9.93 -12.73
N LEU A 278 -21.80 -10.93 -13.58
CA LEU A 278 -20.56 -11.70 -13.63
C LEU A 278 -19.33 -10.82 -13.92
N ARG A 279 -19.49 -9.68 -14.61
CA ARG A 279 -18.40 -8.71 -14.83
C ARG A 279 -17.97 -7.96 -13.57
N SER A 280 -18.75 -8.05 -12.50
CA SER A 280 -18.43 -7.43 -11.19
C SER A 280 -17.58 -8.34 -10.30
N PHE A 281 -17.28 -9.57 -10.75
CA PHE A 281 -16.46 -10.54 -10.02
C PHE A 281 -15.13 -10.75 -10.77
N PRO A 282 -14.02 -11.03 -10.06
CA PRO A 282 -12.82 -11.53 -10.68
C PRO A 282 -13.09 -12.81 -11.48
N SER A 283 -12.46 -12.95 -12.64
CA SER A 283 -12.61 -14.14 -13.48
C SER A 283 -12.05 -15.39 -12.76
N PRO A 284 -12.75 -16.54 -12.79
CA PRO A 284 -12.22 -17.80 -12.28
C PRO A 284 -11.16 -18.43 -13.21
N HIS A 285 -10.95 -17.85 -14.38
CA HIS A 285 -9.98 -18.27 -15.39
C HIS A 285 -9.08 -17.11 -15.78
N SER A 286 -7.88 -17.39 -16.30
CA SER A 286 -7.03 -16.33 -16.83
C SER A 286 -7.73 -15.62 -17.99
N ASP A 287 -8.13 -14.38 -17.75
CA ASP A 287 -8.79 -13.51 -18.72
C ASP A 287 -8.12 -12.14 -18.62
N ARG A 288 -7.22 -11.87 -19.57
CA ARG A 288 -6.45 -10.63 -19.59
C ARG A 288 -7.33 -9.38 -19.59
N ALA A 289 -8.54 -9.44 -20.15
CA ALA A 289 -9.43 -8.29 -20.21
C ALA A 289 -10.09 -8.05 -18.84
N GLN A 290 -10.59 -9.10 -18.18
CA GLN A 290 -11.15 -8.97 -16.83
C GLN A 290 -10.08 -8.67 -15.78
N ASP A 291 -8.91 -9.32 -15.86
CA ASP A 291 -7.78 -9.05 -14.96
C ASP A 291 -7.32 -7.60 -15.08
N ALA A 292 -7.24 -7.08 -16.31
CA ALA A 292 -6.96 -5.67 -16.53
C ALA A 292 -8.06 -4.78 -15.96
N TYR A 293 -9.34 -5.11 -16.17
CA TYR A 293 -10.46 -4.33 -15.66
C TYR A 293 -10.46 -4.24 -14.12
N LEU A 294 -10.20 -5.35 -13.42
CA LEU A 294 -10.02 -5.37 -11.97
C LEU A 294 -8.87 -4.44 -11.55
N MET A 295 -7.69 -4.58 -12.17
CA MET A 295 -6.53 -3.76 -11.84
C MET A 295 -6.78 -2.27 -12.10
N PHE A 296 -7.34 -1.90 -13.26
CA PHE A 296 -7.69 -0.52 -13.58
C PHE A 296 -8.71 0.06 -12.60
N THR A 297 -9.68 -0.74 -12.16
CA THR A 297 -10.68 -0.33 -11.15
C THR A 297 -10.01 -0.02 -9.82
N LEU A 298 -9.12 -0.90 -9.35
CA LEU A 298 -8.35 -0.68 -8.12
C LEU A 298 -7.45 0.56 -8.23
N PHE A 299 -6.74 0.72 -9.35
CA PHE A 299 -5.89 1.88 -9.60
C PHE A 299 -6.69 3.19 -9.58
N ARG A 300 -7.86 3.25 -10.22
CA ARG A 300 -8.72 4.45 -10.18
C ARG A 300 -9.15 4.82 -8.76
N GLY A 301 -9.51 3.82 -7.95
CA GLY A 301 -9.84 4.04 -6.55
C GLY A 301 -8.65 4.61 -5.77
N VAL A 302 -7.46 4.05 -5.98
CA VAL A 302 -6.22 4.54 -5.35
C VAL A 302 -5.88 5.97 -5.81
N ASP A 303 -5.95 6.27 -7.11
CA ASP A 303 -5.71 7.61 -7.66
C ASP A 303 -6.67 8.64 -7.05
N GLN A 304 -7.93 8.27 -6.83
CA GLN A 304 -8.89 9.16 -6.17
C GLN A 304 -8.50 9.41 -4.72
N ILE A 305 -8.09 8.39 -3.97
CA ILE A 305 -7.62 8.54 -2.59
C ILE A 305 -6.35 9.40 -2.56
N ASP A 306 -5.45 9.20 -3.51
CA ASP A 306 -4.21 9.96 -3.63
C ASP A 306 -4.49 11.43 -3.94
N SER A 307 -5.50 11.72 -4.78
CA SER A 307 -5.94 13.09 -5.06
C SER A 307 -6.48 13.85 -3.84
N LEU A 308 -6.82 13.14 -2.74
CA LEU A 308 -7.18 13.76 -1.46
C LEU A 308 -5.94 14.22 -0.68
N LYS A 309 -4.75 13.70 -0.97
CA LYS A 309 -3.52 14.13 -0.31
C LYS A 309 -3.16 15.54 -0.78
N LYS A 310 -2.74 16.36 0.17
CA LYS A 310 -2.20 17.70 -0.08
C LYS A 310 -0.87 17.81 0.65
N ASP A 311 0.11 18.42 0.01
CA ASP A 311 1.43 18.61 0.60
C ASP A 311 1.35 19.30 1.95
N GLY A 312 2.00 18.72 2.96
CA GLY A 312 2.03 19.23 4.34
C GLY A 312 0.76 19.00 5.17
N HIS A 313 -0.29 18.40 4.61
CA HIS A 313 -1.52 18.08 5.35
C HIS A 313 -1.52 16.64 5.88
N LEU A 314 -2.03 16.49 7.11
CA LEU A 314 -2.13 15.21 7.84
C LEU A 314 -3.37 14.38 7.52
N LEU A 315 -4.36 14.99 6.87
CA LEU A 315 -5.64 14.37 6.55
C LEU A 315 -5.71 14.03 5.07
N LEU A 316 -6.41 12.95 4.74
CA LEU A 316 -6.93 12.76 3.39
C LEU A 316 -8.05 13.79 3.17
N GLY A 317 -7.84 14.80 2.34
CA GLY A 317 -8.82 15.83 2.03
C GLY A 317 -9.04 16.78 3.21
N LYS A 318 -10.29 16.97 3.62
CA LYS A 318 -10.64 17.87 4.73
C LYS A 318 -11.43 17.12 5.79
N TRP A 319 -11.27 17.56 7.03
CA TRP A 319 -12.19 17.16 8.09
C TRP A 319 -13.58 17.73 7.81
N LYS A 320 -14.62 16.89 7.94
CA LYS A 320 -16.03 17.25 7.81
C LYS A 320 -16.78 16.69 9.01
N GLU A 321 -17.78 17.44 9.47
CA GLU A 321 -18.70 16.94 10.48
C GLU A 321 -19.50 15.76 9.93
N LEU A 322 -19.65 14.71 10.75
CA LEU A 322 -20.31 13.47 10.34
C LEU A 322 -21.83 13.59 10.54
N ASP A 323 -22.60 13.34 9.48
CA ASP A 323 -24.06 13.34 9.52
C ASP A 323 -24.61 11.91 9.58
N PHE A 324 -24.73 11.39 10.80
CA PHE A 324 -25.22 10.04 11.04
C PHE A 324 -26.73 9.88 10.75
N GLU A 325 -27.53 10.95 10.86
CA GLU A 325 -28.96 10.88 10.56
C GLU A 325 -29.18 10.73 9.05
N LYS A 326 -28.45 11.49 8.24
CA LYS A 326 -28.42 11.28 6.78
C LYS A 326 -27.87 9.90 6.41
N ALA A 327 -26.83 9.40 7.10
CA ALA A 327 -26.33 8.05 6.85
C ALA A 327 -27.41 6.97 7.11
N ARG A 328 -28.21 7.12 8.18
CA ARG A 328 -29.33 6.20 8.50
C ARG A 328 -30.48 6.27 7.49
N SER A 329 -30.59 7.34 6.70
CA SER A 329 -31.58 7.42 5.63
C SER A 329 -31.18 6.66 4.36
N TYR A 330 -29.96 6.09 4.29
CA TYR A 330 -29.53 5.29 3.15
C TYR A 330 -30.48 4.10 2.90
N ARG A 331 -30.82 3.86 1.64
CA ARG A 331 -31.61 2.72 1.18
C ARG A 331 -30.91 2.09 -0.01
N ILE A 332 -30.96 0.76 -0.08
CA ILE A 332 -30.48 0.02 -1.26
C ILE A 332 -31.36 0.45 -2.45
N ALA A 333 -30.74 0.82 -3.56
CA ALA A 333 -31.44 1.21 -4.78
C ALA A 333 -32.07 -0.01 -5.48
N ASP A 334 -33.18 0.20 -6.19
CA ASP A 334 -33.85 -0.88 -6.95
C ASP A 334 -33.01 -1.40 -8.13
N ALA A 335 -32.17 -0.54 -8.71
CA ALA A 335 -31.29 -0.86 -9.83
C ALA A 335 -29.81 -0.86 -9.39
N PRO A 336 -28.95 -1.70 -10.02
CA PRO A 336 -27.52 -1.70 -9.73
C PRO A 336 -26.85 -0.40 -10.18
N ALA A 337 -25.87 0.06 -9.40
CA ALA A 337 -24.95 1.12 -9.80
C ALA A 337 -23.82 0.56 -10.67
N THR A 338 -23.10 1.44 -11.38
CA THR A 338 -21.87 1.05 -12.08
C THR A 338 -20.75 0.79 -11.07
N LEU A 339 -19.77 -0.02 -11.45
CA LEU A 339 -18.61 -0.29 -10.60
C LEU A 339 -17.80 0.99 -10.38
N GLU A 340 -17.65 1.82 -11.40
CA GLU A 340 -16.90 3.08 -11.34
C GLU A 340 -17.54 4.09 -10.37
N ASP A 341 -18.87 4.24 -10.41
CA ASP A 341 -19.57 5.11 -9.48
C ASP A 341 -19.48 4.56 -8.05
N THR A 342 -19.63 3.24 -7.89
CA THR A 342 -19.53 2.58 -6.60
C THR A 342 -18.15 2.76 -5.98
N ILE A 343 -17.07 2.51 -6.73
CA ILE A 343 -15.69 2.67 -6.23
C ILE A 343 -15.41 4.12 -5.88
N ARG A 344 -15.91 5.07 -6.67
CA ARG A 344 -15.77 6.50 -6.37
C ARG A 344 -16.46 6.88 -5.07
N ASP A 345 -17.66 6.37 -4.86
CA ASP A 345 -18.43 6.62 -3.64
C ASP A 345 -17.77 5.94 -2.43
N ILE A 346 -17.29 4.70 -2.56
CA ILE A 346 -16.57 3.99 -1.49
C ILE A 346 -15.27 4.70 -1.12
N ALA A 347 -14.47 5.12 -2.11
CA ALA A 347 -13.23 5.86 -1.86
C ALA A 347 -13.47 7.20 -1.12
N SER A 348 -14.64 7.83 -1.34
CA SER A 348 -14.97 9.10 -0.66
C SER A 348 -15.10 8.98 0.86
N TYR A 349 -15.40 7.79 1.40
CA TYR A 349 -15.47 7.57 2.85
C TYR A 349 -14.10 7.64 3.56
N LEU A 350 -13.00 7.66 2.80
CA LEU A 350 -11.65 7.86 3.35
C LEU A 350 -11.32 9.36 3.56
N GLU A 351 -12.15 10.27 3.06
CA GLU A 351 -11.98 11.71 3.31
C GLU A 351 -12.12 12.03 4.81
N GLY A 352 -11.21 12.85 5.33
CA GLY A 352 -11.10 13.20 6.74
C GLY A 352 -10.24 12.24 7.56
N GLN A 353 -9.78 11.14 7.00
CA GLN A 353 -8.92 10.19 7.72
C GLN A 353 -7.52 10.75 7.94
N ARG A 354 -7.00 10.63 9.16
CA ARG A 354 -5.60 10.93 9.49
C ARG A 354 -4.69 9.89 8.86
N MET A 355 -3.56 10.32 8.29
CA MET A 355 -2.58 9.45 7.64
C MET A 355 -1.47 9.03 8.61
N PRO A 356 -1.42 7.78 9.09
CA PRO A 356 -0.36 7.32 10.00
C PRO A 356 1.04 7.36 9.39
N GLY A 357 1.13 7.34 8.06
CA GLY A 357 2.39 7.49 7.33
C GLY A 357 2.89 8.92 7.19
N HIS A 358 2.12 9.93 7.61
CA HIS A 358 2.63 11.30 7.59
C HIS A 358 3.74 11.47 8.66
N PRO A 359 4.85 12.17 8.38
CA PRO A 359 5.94 12.37 9.34
C PRO A 359 5.45 12.91 10.69
N SER A 360 4.55 13.89 10.67
CA SER A 360 4.05 14.53 11.88
C SER A 360 2.95 13.77 12.64
N PHE A 361 2.62 12.54 12.25
CA PHE A 361 1.65 11.71 12.97
C PHE A 361 2.26 11.10 14.24
N GLN A 362 1.78 11.52 15.41
CA GLN A 362 2.34 11.14 16.72
C GLN A 362 1.22 10.82 17.76
N LEU A 363 0.08 10.33 17.29
CA LEU A 363 -1.16 10.29 18.08
C LEU A 363 -1.22 9.12 19.07
N ASN A 364 -1.00 7.90 18.57
CA ASN A 364 -1.20 6.66 19.32
C ASN A 364 -0.45 5.51 18.63
N VAL A 365 -0.60 4.27 19.11
CA VAL A 365 0.03 3.06 18.56
C VAL A 365 -0.59 2.65 17.21
N ILE A 366 -0.43 3.49 16.20
CA ILE A 366 -1.00 3.34 14.87
C ILE A 366 0.14 3.55 13.86
N PRO A 367 0.77 2.47 13.37
CA PRO A 367 1.76 2.57 12.30
C PRO A 367 1.09 2.76 10.94
N PRO A 368 1.81 3.24 9.91
CA PRO A 368 1.43 2.95 8.52
C PRO A 368 1.64 1.46 8.20
N PRO A 369 0.76 0.82 7.41
CA PRO A 369 1.03 -0.52 6.92
C PRO A 369 2.14 -0.50 5.86
N THR A 370 2.96 -1.56 5.79
CA THR A 370 3.96 -1.69 4.72
C THR A 370 3.28 -2.07 3.39
N ILE A 371 3.93 -1.76 2.26
CA ILE A 371 3.48 -2.20 0.93
C ILE A 371 3.32 -3.72 0.87
N ALA A 372 4.27 -4.48 1.43
CA ALA A 372 4.22 -5.95 1.44
C ALA A 372 2.99 -6.47 2.20
N SER A 373 2.67 -5.86 3.34
CA SER A 373 1.49 -6.24 4.14
C SER A 373 0.17 -5.88 3.46
N VAL A 374 0.10 -4.75 2.76
CA VAL A 374 -1.07 -4.35 1.96
C VAL A 374 -1.28 -5.32 0.81
N ALA A 375 -0.21 -5.70 0.10
CA ALA A 375 -0.27 -6.69 -0.97
C ALA A 375 -0.75 -8.05 -0.46
N GLY A 376 -0.20 -8.53 0.66
CA GLY A 376 -0.63 -9.78 1.29
C GLY A 376 -2.12 -9.78 1.67
N TYR A 377 -2.63 -8.66 2.18
CA TYR A 377 -4.05 -8.51 2.49
C TYR A 377 -4.92 -8.60 1.22
N LEU A 378 -4.52 -7.87 0.16
CA LEU A 378 -5.22 -7.85 -1.11
C LEU A 378 -5.26 -9.25 -1.75
N PHE A 379 -4.15 -9.98 -1.75
CA PHE A 379 -4.07 -11.33 -2.31
C PHE A 379 -5.03 -12.30 -1.63
N ALA A 380 -5.13 -12.25 -0.30
CA ALA A 380 -6.14 -13.04 0.41
C ALA A 380 -7.56 -12.58 0.06
N GLY A 381 -7.79 -11.27 -0.06
CA GLY A 381 -9.10 -10.71 -0.40
C GLY A 381 -9.63 -11.17 -1.77
N LEU A 382 -8.74 -11.40 -2.74
CA LEU A 382 -9.11 -11.89 -4.08
C LEU A 382 -9.64 -13.34 -4.09
N HIS A 383 -9.24 -14.16 -3.11
CA HIS A 383 -9.59 -15.59 -3.05
C HIS A 383 -10.39 -15.98 -1.79
N ASN A 384 -10.59 -15.05 -0.87
CA ASN A 384 -11.42 -15.17 0.34
C ASN A 384 -11.27 -16.50 1.12
N PRO A 385 -10.04 -16.89 1.52
CA PRO A 385 -9.80 -18.14 2.23
C PRO A 385 -10.42 -18.12 3.63
N ASN A 386 -10.89 -19.28 4.09
CA ASN A 386 -11.41 -19.44 5.46
C ASN A 386 -10.50 -20.33 6.31
N LEU A 387 -9.85 -19.74 7.33
CA LEU A 387 -8.90 -20.44 8.21
C LEU A 387 -9.57 -21.22 9.34
N VAL A 388 -10.88 -21.50 9.26
CA VAL A 388 -11.52 -22.43 10.19
C VAL A 388 -10.91 -23.83 10.10
N TRP A 389 -10.55 -24.24 8.88
CA TRP A 389 -10.11 -25.58 8.51
C TRP A 389 -9.11 -25.48 7.35
N ASP A 390 -7.99 -26.20 7.43
CA ASP A 390 -6.99 -26.24 6.37
C ASP A 390 -7.51 -26.72 5.00
N ASP A 391 -8.55 -27.55 4.94
CA ASP A 391 -9.17 -27.93 3.66
C ASP A 391 -9.80 -26.74 2.90
N TYR A 392 -10.20 -25.67 3.62
CA TYR A 392 -10.80 -24.47 3.01
C TYR A 392 -9.78 -23.41 2.60
N CYS A 393 -8.51 -23.57 2.96
CA CYS A 393 -7.49 -22.54 2.75
C CYS A 393 -6.11 -23.06 2.35
N HIS A 394 -5.90 -24.37 2.40
CA HIS A 394 -4.69 -25.12 2.01
C HIS A 394 -3.41 -24.44 2.50
N ARG A 395 -2.53 -24.00 1.59
CA ARG A 395 -1.23 -23.38 1.93
C ARG A 395 -1.34 -22.10 2.75
N LEU A 396 -2.53 -21.50 2.84
CA LEU A 396 -2.73 -20.34 3.69
C LEU A 396 -2.83 -20.72 5.18
N ALA A 397 -3.20 -21.97 5.50
CA ALA A 397 -2.99 -22.54 6.83
C ALA A 397 -1.50 -22.70 7.14
N GLU A 398 -0.68 -23.14 6.17
CA GLU A 398 0.78 -23.18 6.32
C GLU A 398 1.33 -21.78 6.65
N ALA A 399 0.81 -20.74 6.00
CA ALA A 399 1.21 -19.36 6.28
C ALA A 399 0.90 -18.92 7.72
N GLU A 400 -0.23 -19.36 8.31
CA GLU A 400 -0.54 -19.12 9.73
C GLU A 400 0.49 -19.82 10.62
N VAL A 401 0.79 -21.09 10.34
CA VAL A 401 1.78 -21.87 11.09
C VAL A 401 3.19 -21.27 10.94
N GLU A 402 3.59 -20.81 9.76
CA GLU A 402 4.88 -20.13 9.52
C GLU A 402 4.99 -18.84 10.34
N ALA A 403 3.94 -18.00 10.35
CA ALA A 403 3.93 -16.77 11.12
C ALA A 403 4.00 -17.05 12.63
N VAL A 404 3.23 -18.03 13.11
CA VAL A 404 3.26 -18.50 14.50
C VAL A 404 4.66 -19.00 14.86
N SER A 405 5.25 -19.86 14.03
CA SER A 405 6.59 -20.42 14.23
C SER A 405 7.67 -19.33 14.27
N ALA A 406 7.62 -18.37 13.35
CA ALA A 406 8.61 -17.30 13.26
C ALA A 406 8.56 -16.37 14.49
N VAL A 407 7.36 -16.01 14.94
CA VAL A 407 7.20 -15.18 16.14
C VAL A 407 7.50 -15.97 17.41
N ALA A 408 7.17 -17.27 17.46
CA ALA A 408 7.53 -18.15 18.56
C ALA A 408 9.06 -18.20 18.77
N ASP A 409 9.83 -18.41 17.70
CA ASP A 409 11.31 -18.34 17.75
C ASP A 409 11.78 -16.97 18.25
N LEU A 410 11.19 -15.90 17.73
CA LEU A 410 11.56 -14.52 18.08
C LEU A 410 11.40 -14.25 19.59
N VAL A 411 10.27 -14.67 20.18
CA VAL A 411 9.97 -14.48 21.61
C VAL A 411 10.58 -15.56 22.51
N GLY A 412 11.26 -16.56 21.92
CA GLY A 412 11.99 -17.63 22.61
C GLY A 412 11.16 -18.87 23.00
N TYR A 413 9.96 -19.04 22.43
CA TYR A 413 9.22 -20.31 22.50
C TYR A 413 9.82 -21.36 21.56
N ASP A 414 9.57 -22.64 21.87
CA ASP A 414 9.92 -23.76 21.01
C ASP A 414 8.89 -23.89 19.87
N PRO A 415 9.26 -23.63 18.60
CA PRO A 415 8.32 -23.69 17.49
C PRO A 415 7.68 -25.07 17.26
N ALA A 416 8.29 -26.14 17.78
CA ALA A 416 7.74 -27.48 17.69
C ALA A 416 6.64 -27.77 18.74
N LYS A 417 6.52 -26.93 19.78
CA LYS A 417 5.57 -27.11 20.89
C LYS A 417 4.51 -26.01 20.98
N VAL A 418 4.82 -24.83 20.46
CA VAL A 418 3.91 -23.68 20.50
C VAL A 418 2.58 -24.01 19.83
N GLY A 419 1.48 -23.57 20.43
CA GLY A 419 0.19 -23.45 19.72
C GLY A 419 -0.09 -21.98 19.46
N GLY A 420 -0.53 -21.63 18.26
CA GLY A 420 -0.83 -20.24 17.94
C GLY A 420 -1.91 -20.10 16.90
N ILE A 421 -2.66 -19.00 17.00
CA ILE A 421 -3.75 -18.64 16.08
C ILE A 421 -3.83 -17.14 15.88
N PHE A 422 -4.21 -16.71 14.69
CA PHE A 422 -4.65 -15.34 14.46
C PHE A 422 -6.05 -15.11 15.01
N THR A 423 -6.26 -13.92 15.55
CA THR A 423 -7.46 -13.56 16.31
C THR A 423 -8.06 -12.23 15.86
N PHE A 424 -9.28 -11.92 16.29
CA PHE A 424 -9.98 -10.66 15.97
C PHE A 424 -9.38 -9.39 16.61
N GLY A 425 -8.23 -9.46 17.26
CA GLY A 425 -7.54 -8.31 17.85
C GLY A 425 -6.82 -8.64 19.16
N GLY A 426 -6.04 -7.70 19.69
CA GLY A 426 -5.33 -7.87 20.97
C GLY A 426 -6.23 -8.24 22.15
N THR A 427 -7.46 -7.72 22.20
CA THR A 427 -8.47 -8.11 23.21
C THR A 427 -8.80 -9.61 23.17
N ALA A 428 -8.81 -10.22 21.98
CA ALA A 428 -9.04 -11.65 21.84
C ALA A 428 -7.89 -12.46 22.46
N THR A 429 -6.64 -12.01 22.31
CA THR A 429 -5.48 -12.70 22.88
C THR A 429 -5.56 -12.79 24.42
N LEU A 430 -6.00 -11.71 25.07
CA LEU A 430 -6.33 -11.69 26.50
C LEU A 430 -7.50 -12.62 26.82
N LEU A 431 -8.54 -12.64 25.99
CA LEU A 431 -9.69 -13.54 26.17
C LEU A 431 -9.23 -15.01 26.17
N TYR A 432 -8.41 -15.42 25.21
CA TYR A 432 -7.85 -16.77 25.16
C TYR A 432 -6.99 -17.09 26.38
N GLY A 433 -6.09 -16.17 26.78
CA GLY A 433 -5.24 -16.35 27.96
C GLY A 433 -6.06 -16.51 29.24
N VAL A 434 -7.01 -15.60 29.48
CA VAL A 434 -7.89 -15.65 30.67
C VAL A 434 -8.79 -16.89 30.63
N ARG A 435 -9.31 -17.27 29.46
CA ARG A 435 -10.16 -18.46 29.33
C ARG A 435 -9.40 -19.74 29.64
N ILE A 436 -8.17 -19.87 29.16
CA ILE A 436 -7.27 -20.99 29.50
C ILE A 436 -6.95 -20.98 31.00
N GLY A 437 -6.67 -19.82 31.59
CA GLY A 437 -6.41 -19.69 33.02
C GLY A 437 -7.60 -20.08 33.89
N LEU A 438 -8.82 -19.76 33.45
CA LEU A 438 -10.05 -20.22 34.07
C LEU A 438 -10.17 -21.74 34.04
N GLU A 439 -9.92 -22.40 32.91
CA GLU A 439 -9.95 -23.88 32.83
C GLU A 439 -8.83 -24.55 33.64
N LYS A 440 -7.70 -23.86 33.86
CA LYS A 440 -6.63 -24.34 34.75
C LYS A 440 -7.04 -24.24 36.22
N ALA A 441 -7.63 -23.12 36.62
CA ALA A 441 -8.01 -22.88 38.01
C ALA A 441 -9.32 -23.56 38.42
N LEU A 442 -10.28 -23.63 37.50
CA LEU A 442 -11.63 -24.17 37.66
C LEU A 442 -11.95 -25.07 36.46
N PRO A 443 -11.47 -26.33 36.45
CA PRO A 443 -11.72 -27.24 35.34
C PRO A 443 -13.22 -27.47 35.08
N GLY A 444 -13.63 -27.52 33.81
CA GLY A 444 -15.00 -27.81 33.41
C GLY A 444 -15.92 -26.59 33.30
N THR A 445 -15.38 -25.38 33.38
CA THR A 445 -16.17 -24.14 33.19
C THR A 445 -16.69 -23.96 31.76
N MET A 446 -16.12 -24.64 30.77
CA MET A 446 -16.62 -24.64 29.37
C MET A 446 -18.03 -25.23 29.26
N THR A 447 -18.34 -26.23 30.10
CA THR A 447 -19.64 -26.94 30.06
C THR A 447 -20.51 -26.59 31.27
N GLY A 448 -19.91 -26.46 32.46
CA GLY A 448 -20.63 -26.21 33.71
C GLY A 448 -20.87 -24.73 34.04
N GLY A 449 -20.21 -23.81 33.32
CA GLY A 449 -20.22 -22.37 33.60
C GLY A 449 -19.38 -21.98 34.83
N LEU A 450 -19.29 -20.68 35.11
CA LEU A 450 -18.55 -20.13 36.26
C LEU A 450 -19.39 -20.23 37.54
N ARG A 451 -19.14 -21.28 38.34
CA ARG A 451 -19.88 -21.54 39.61
C ARG A 451 -19.10 -21.22 40.88
N SER A 452 -17.79 -21.05 40.77
CA SER A 452 -16.88 -20.80 41.89
C SER A 452 -16.18 -19.45 41.71
N GLY A 453 -15.80 -18.82 42.83
CA GLY A 453 -15.07 -17.56 42.81
C GLY A 453 -13.65 -17.70 42.24
N PHE A 454 -13.20 -16.68 41.52
CA PHE A 454 -11.84 -16.58 41.00
C PHE A 454 -11.40 -15.12 40.91
N ARG A 455 -10.10 -14.89 40.74
CA ARG A 455 -9.48 -13.59 40.50
C ARG A 455 -8.64 -13.59 39.23
N VAL A 456 -8.60 -12.46 38.54
CA VAL A 456 -7.60 -12.16 37.51
C VAL A 456 -6.80 -10.96 37.99
N VAL A 457 -5.48 -11.02 37.89
CA VAL A 457 -4.56 -9.99 38.38
C VAL A 457 -3.91 -9.30 37.19
N THR A 458 -3.80 -7.97 37.22
CA THR A 458 -3.12 -7.16 36.20
C THR A 458 -2.53 -5.90 36.85
N SER A 459 -1.65 -5.16 36.18
CA SER A 459 -1.20 -3.86 36.65
C SER A 459 -2.32 -2.81 36.54
N ASP A 460 -2.26 -1.75 37.33
CA ASP A 460 -3.21 -0.63 37.27
C ASP A 460 -3.08 0.20 35.97
N ARG A 461 -1.96 0.02 35.25
CA ARG A 461 -1.73 0.53 33.88
C ARG A 461 -1.96 -0.52 32.79
N GLY A 462 -2.40 -1.73 33.15
CA GLY A 462 -2.82 -2.75 32.20
C GLY A 462 -4.00 -2.28 31.35
N HIS A 463 -4.12 -2.80 30.12
CA HIS A 463 -5.13 -2.33 29.19
C HIS A 463 -6.56 -2.63 29.68
N TYR A 464 -7.49 -1.69 29.43
CA TYR A 464 -8.88 -1.80 29.87
C TYR A 464 -9.62 -3.00 29.25
N SER A 465 -9.11 -3.57 28.15
CA SER A 465 -9.66 -4.80 27.54
C SER A 465 -9.72 -5.96 28.52
N SER A 466 -8.88 -5.99 29.56
CA SER A 466 -9.00 -6.95 30.67
C SER A 466 -10.37 -6.86 31.36
N MET A 467 -10.91 -5.65 31.56
CA MET A 467 -12.28 -5.46 32.07
C MET A 467 -13.33 -5.95 31.08
N THR A 468 -13.14 -5.66 29.79
CA THR A 468 -14.03 -6.15 28.72
C THR A 468 -14.08 -7.67 28.72
N VAL A 469 -12.92 -8.33 28.76
CA VAL A 469 -12.81 -9.79 28.81
C VAL A 469 -13.51 -10.35 30.05
N MET A 470 -13.30 -9.75 31.23
CA MET A 470 -13.98 -10.19 32.45
C MET A 470 -15.50 -10.02 32.38
N GLY A 471 -16.00 -8.94 31.78
CA GLY A 471 -17.43 -8.75 31.54
C GLY A 471 -18.01 -9.78 30.56
N TRP A 472 -17.33 -9.98 29.42
CA TRP A 472 -17.79 -10.86 28.34
C TRP A 472 -17.76 -12.34 28.71
N LEU A 473 -16.78 -12.77 29.51
CA LEU A 473 -16.71 -14.15 30.01
C LEU A 473 -17.73 -14.44 31.12
N GLY A 474 -18.56 -13.46 31.51
CA GLY A 474 -19.46 -13.60 32.67
C GLY A 474 -18.72 -13.64 34.00
N GLY A 475 -17.45 -13.23 34.02
CA GLY A 475 -16.59 -13.23 35.18
C GLY A 475 -16.82 -12.06 36.14
N GLY A 476 -17.38 -10.94 35.65
CA GLY A 476 -17.60 -9.73 36.43
C GLY A 476 -16.32 -8.91 36.65
N THR A 477 -16.40 -7.60 36.41
CA THR A 477 -15.23 -6.71 36.49
C THR A 477 -14.66 -6.57 37.91
N ASN A 478 -15.46 -6.82 38.95
CA ASN A 478 -15.02 -6.82 40.35
C ASN A 478 -14.04 -7.97 40.69
N ASN A 479 -13.93 -8.97 39.82
CA ASN A 479 -12.97 -10.07 39.97
C ASN A 479 -11.61 -9.76 39.29
N LEU A 480 -11.47 -8.58 38.66
CA LEU A 480 -10.19 -8.08 38.18
C LEU A 480 -9.50 -7.26 39.27
N VAL A 481 -8.35 -7.71 39.73
CA VAL A 481 -7.55 -7.02 40.74
C VAL A 481 -6.38 -6.31 40.07
N ARG A 482 -6.26 -5.01 40.36
CA ARG A 482 -5.22 -4.14 39.82
C ARG A 482 -4.12 -3.93 40.86
N VAL A 483 -2.89 -4.23 40.46
CA VAL A 483 -1.67 -4.03 41.25
C VAL A 483 -1.06 -2.68 40.88
N ALA A 484 -0.60 -1.91 41.86
CA ALA A 484 0.03 -0.63 41.63
C ALA A 484 1.26 -0.74 40.71
N THR A 485 1.61 0.36 40.03
CA THR A 485 2.79 0.48 39.17
C THR A 485 3.81 1.47 39.73
N ASP A 486 5.05 1.33 39.29
CA ASP A 486 6.17 2.22 39.59
C ASP A 486 6.16 3.48 38.71
N ASP A 487 7.13 4.36 38.92
CA ASP A 487 7.29 5.59 38.12
C ASP A 487 7.59 5.30 36.64
N ASP A 488 8.21 4.16 36.33
CA ASP A 488 8.43 3.66 34.97
C ASP A 488 7.19 3.00 34.34
N ASN A 489 6.05 2.99 35.05
CA ASN A 489 4.78 2.36 34.67
C ASN A 489 4.82 0.83 34.55
N SER A 490 5.83 0.17 35.11
CA SER A 490 5.86 -1.28 35.30
C SER A 490 5.15 -1.69 36.59
N MET A 491 4.62 -2.91 36.65
CA MET A 491 3.96 -3.46 37.82
C MET A 491 4.93 -3.54 39.01
N ARG A 492 4.51 -3.01 40.16
CA ARG A 492 5.28 -3.09 41.40
C ARG A 492 5.38 -4.53 41.90
N LEU A 493 6.61 -5.02 41.98
CA LEU A 493 6.90 -6.41 42.34
C LEU A 493 6.52 -6.73 43.80
N ASP A 494 6.80 -5.81 44.71
CA ASP A 494 6.43 -5.93 46.14
C ASP A 494 4.91 -5.97 46.33
N ALA A 495 4.19 -5.10 45.63
CA ALA A 495 2.73 -5.04 45.65
C ALA A 495 2.10 -6.29 45.01
N LEU A 496 2.70 -6.81 43.93
CA LEU A 496 2.26 -8.06 43.30
C LEU A 496 2.37 -9.23 44.29
N GLU A 497 3.53 -9.44 44.89
CA GLU A 497 3.74 -10.52 45.87
C GLU A 497 2.76 -10.43 47.04
N LEU A 498 2.64 -9.26 47.65
CA LEU A 498 1.70 -9.03 48.75
C LEU A 498 0.26 -9.35 48.34
N THR A 499 -0.15 -8.96 47.13
CA THR A 499 -1.49 -9.19 46.61
C THR A 499 -1.76 -10.67 46.38
N LEU A 500 -0.86 -11.38 45.70
CA LEU A 500 -1.04 -12.80 45.40
C LEU A 500 -1.08 -13.65 46.68
N ARG A 501 -0.20 -13.38 47.65
CA ARG A 501 -0.19 -14.07 48.95
C ARG A 501 -1.51 -13.89 49.69
N ARG A 502 -1.99 -12.66 49.80
CA ARG A 502 -3.27 -12.35 50.46
C ARG A 502 -4.46 -13.07 49.83
N MET A 503 -4.52 -13.14 48.50
CA MET A 503 -5.57 -13.86 47.78
C MET A 503 -5.54 -15.35 48.12
N ILE A 504 -4.37 -15.97 48.05
CA ILE A 504 -4.19 -17.40 48.35
C ILE A 504 -4.56 -17.71 49.80
N GLU A 505 -4.07 -16.90 50.74
CA GLU A 505 -4.36 -17.05 52.18
C GLU A 505 -5.85 -16.87 52.51
N SER A 506 -6.57 -16.08 51.70
CA SER A 506 -8.02 -15.88 51.82
C SER A 506 -8.83 -16.97 51.11
N GLY A 507 -8.18 -17.98 50.53
CA GLY A 507 -8.84 -19.07 49.79
C GLY A 507 -9.34 -18.69 48.40
N GLU A 508 -8.92 -17.55 47.86
CA GLU A 508 -9.30 -17.11 46.51
C GLU A 508 -8.46 -17.83 45.44
N ARG A 509 -9.12 -18.26 44.35
CA ARG A 509 -8.42 -18.91 43.22
C ARG A 509 -8.00 -17.87 42.19
N ILE A 510 -6.71 -17.63 42.05
CA ILE A 510 -6.14 -16.79 40.99
C ILE A 510 -6.18 -17.59 39.68
N ALA A 511 -7.01 -17.18 38.72
CA ALA A 511 -7.12 -17.82 37.41
C ALA A 511 -5.98 -17.41 36.48
N THR A 512 -5.72 -16.09 36.37
CA THR A 512 -4.72 -15.54 35.45
C THR A 512 -4.01 -14.36 36.09
N ILE A 513 -2.70 -14.27 35.90
CA ILE A 513 -1.87 -13.09 36.16
C ILE A 513 -1.44 -12.56 34.79
N ILE A 514 -1.83 -11.32 34.49
CA ILE A 514 -1.53 -10.63 33.23
C ILE A 514 -0.31 -9.75 33.48
N ALA A 515 0.77 -9.99 32.75
CA ALA A 515 1.94 -9.12 32.72
C ALA A 515 1.93 -8.32 31.41
N THR A 516 1.76 -7.00 31.48
CA THR A 516 1.71 -6.12 30.32
C THR A 516 3.12 -5.75 29.86
N VAL A 517 3.44 -6.06 28.60
CA VAL A 517 4.76 -5.76 27.99
C VAL A 517 4.54 -4.67 26.95
N GLY A 518 4.71 -3.42 27.39
CA GLY A 518 4.42 -2.21 26.62
C GLY A 518 3.00 -1.70 26.90
N THR A 519 2.78 -1.03 28.03
CA THR A 519 1.49 -0.37 28.33
C THR A 519 1.12 0.64 27.25
N THR A 520 -0.16 0.81 26.96
CA THR A 520 -0.63 1.62 25.81
C THR A 520 -0.25 3.10 25.89
N ASP A 521 -0.30 3.70 27.07
CA ASP A 521 0.00 5.13 27.22
C ASP A 521 1.49 5.41 27.40
N ALA A 522 2.19 4.58 28.17
CA ALA A 522 3.53 4.91 28.66
C ALA A 522 4.58 3.84 28.36
N PHE A 523 4.29 2.82 27.55
CA PHE A 523 5.22 1.73 27.23
C PHE A 523 5.91 1.09 28.46
N GLY A 524 5.26 1.07 29.63
CA GLY A 524 5.74 0.32 30.79
C GLY A 524 5.83 -1.18 30.48
N ILE A 525 6.83 -1.86 31.03
CA ILE A 525 7.07 -3.29 30.81
C ILE A 525 7.07 -4.01 32.16
N ASP A 526 6.04 -4.80 32.41
CA ASP A 526 5.96 -5.65 33.59
C ASP A 526 7.03 -6.75 33.53
N ASN A 527 7.62 -7.07 34.68
CA ASN A 527 8.67 -8.08 34.76
C ASN A 527 8.09 -9.51 34.66
N VAL A 528 8.05 -10.04 33.45
CA VAL A 528 7.53 -11.40 33.15
C VAL A 528 8.32 -12.47 33.89
N GLU A 529 9.64 -12.36 33.97
CA GLU A 529 10.48 -13.33 34.68
C GLU A 529 10.12 -13.41 36.16
N HIS A 530 10.06 -12.26 36.84
CA HIS A 530 9.69 -12.18 38.24
C HIS A 530 8.28 -12.72 38.47
N THR A 531 7.31 -12.31 37.63
CA THR A 531 5.92 -12.77 37.72
C THR A 531 5.80 -14.29 37.63
N VAL A 532 6.50 -14.91 36.67
CA VAL A 532 6.49 -16.38 36.50
C VAL A 532 7.15 -17.08 37.67
N ARG A 533 8.32 -16.61 38.12
CA ARG A 533 9.06 -17.21 39.25
C ARG A 533 8.28 -17.10 40.56
N LEU A 534 7.68 -15.94 40.81
CA LEU A 534 6.82 -15.72 41.97
C LEU A 534 5.60 -16.65 41.94
N ARG A 535 4.91 -16.75 40.80
CA ARG A 535 3.78 -17.69 40.64
C ARG A 535 4.21 -19.13 40.93
N ASP A 536 5.33 -19.57 40.39
CA ASP A 536 5.83 -20.94 40.60
C ASP A 536 6.22 -21.19 42.07
N ALA A 537 6.89 -20.23 42.72
CA ALA A 537 7.22 -20.30 44.14
C ALA A 537 5.96 -20.38 45.03
N LEU A 538 4.93 -19.59 44.75
CA LEU A 538 3.67 -19.62 45.50
C LEU A 538 2.90 -20.93 45.33
N VAL A 539 2.94 -21.53 44.13
CA VAL A 539 2.34 -22.86 43.89
C VAL A 539 3.01 -23.92 44.77
N GLU A 540 4.34 -23.89 44.89
CA GLU A 540 5.09 -24.81 45.74
C GLU A 540 4.86 -24.54 47.23
N GLU A 541 4.98 -23.28 47.66
CA GLU A 541 4.89 -22.84 49.05
C GLU A 541 3.52 -23.15 49.67
N TYR A 542 2.43 -22.78 48.97
CA TYR A 542 1.06 -23.00 49.44
C TYR A 542 0.46 -24.33 48.96
N ARG A 543 1.23 -25.15 48.23
CA ARG A 543 0.82 -26.45 47.67
C ARG A 543 -0.51 -26.37 46.91
N LEU A 544 -0.61 -25.40 46.00
CA LEU A 544 -1.82 -25.23 45.20
C LEU A 544 -2.09 -26.48 44.35
N ASP A 545 -3.35 -26.89 44.28
CA ASP A 545 -3.82 -28.03 43.48
C ASP A 545 -3.84 -27.73 41.96
N TYR A 546 -3.45 -26.52 41.59
CA TYR A 546 -3.43 -26.02 40.23
C TYR A 546 -2.34 -24.96 40.08
N ARG A 547 -2.07 -24.55 38.83
CA ARG A 547 -1.10 -23.51 38.51
C ARG A 547 -1.83 -22.31 37.88
N PRO A 548 -1.89 -21.13 38.54
CA PRO A 548 -2.43 -19.91 37.96
C PRO A 548 -1.77 -19.60 36.62
N HIS A 549 -2.51 -19.20 35.60
CA HIS A 549 -1.93 -18.93 34.27
C HIS A 549 -1.20 -17.59 34.24
N VAL A 550 -0.03 -17.52 33.62
CA VAL A 550 0.64 -16.24 33.34
C VAL A 550 0.51 -15.92 31.85
N HIS A 551 -0.21 -14.85 31.54
CA HIS A 551 -0.34 -14.33 30.19
C HIS A 551 0.50 -13.06 30.05
N ALA A 552 1.44 -13.04 29.10
CA ALA A 552 2.12 -11.80 28.73
C ALA A 552 1.30 -11.06 27.68
N ASP A 553 0.68 -9.95 28.07
CA ASP A 553 0.02 -9.02 27.14
C ASP A 553 1.11 -8.20 26.44
N ALA A 554 1.71 -8.77 25.40
CA ALA A 554 2.85 -8.22 24.68
C ALA A 554 2.45 -7.61 23.33
N VAL A 555 1.17 -7.25 23.15
CA VAL A 555 0.63 -6.78 21.87
C VAL A 555 1.41 -5.60 21.28
N ILE A 556 2.07 -4.81 22.13
CA ILE A 556 2.98 -3.74 21.74
C ILE A 556 4.45 -4.20 21.83
N GLY A 557 4.88 -4.74 22.97
CA GLY A 557 6.30 -4.97 23.24
C GLY A 557 6.93 -6.17 22.52
N TRP A 558 6.14 -7.09 21.96
CA TRP A 558 6.67 -8.32 21.34
C TRP A 558 7.72 -8.05 20.26
N ALA A 559 7.51 -7.02 19.44
CA ALA A 559 8.35 -6.73 18.28
C ALA A 559 9.78 -6.36 18.70
N PHE A 560 9.98 -5.87 19.93
CA PHE A 560 11.31 -5.57 20.47
C PHE A 560 12.15 -6.83 20.74
N SER A 561 11.56 -8.01 20.67
CA SER A 561 12.28 -9.28 20.73
C SER A 561 13.29 -9.45 19.57
N VAL A 562 13.19 -8.65 18.50
CA VAL A 562 14.23 -8.57 17.45
C VAL A 562 15.59 -8.14 17.98
N PHE A 563 15.63 -7.48 19.14
CA PHE A 563 16.88 -7.09 19.80
C PHE A 563 17.47 -8.20 20.69
N ASN A 564 16.79 -9.34 20.88
CA ASN A 564 17.28 -10.44 21.72
C ASN A 564 18.68 -10.94 21.29
N THR A 565 18.98 -10.86 19.99
CA THR A 565 20.26 -11.25 19.38
C THR A 565 21.04 -10.06 18.80
N TYR A 566 20.68 -8.82 19.12
CA TYR A 566 21.41 -7.65 18.64
C TYR A 566 22.74 -7.52 19.39
N ASP A 567 23.82 -7.21 18.68
CA ASP A 567 25.14 -6.96 19.27
C ASP A 567 25.22 -5.49 19.73
N PHE A 568 24.87 -5.26 20.99
CA PHE A 568 24.89 -3.93 21.61
C PHE A 568 26.30 -3.36 21.80
N GLU A 569 27.34 -4.20 21.80
CA GLU A 569 28.73 -3.74 21.96
C GLU A 569 29.31 -3.24 20.64
N ARG A 570 29.03 -3.95 19.55
CA ARG A 570 29.43 -3.50 18.20
C ARG A 570 28.50 -2.45 17.62
N ASN A 571 27.24 -2.44 18.04
CA ASN A 571 26.20 -1.53 17.56
C ASN A 571 26.21 -1.37 16.02
N PRO A 572 26.01 -2.46 15.25
CA PRO A 572 26.21 -2.46 13.80
C PRO A 572 25.26 -1.53 13.04
N LEU A 573 24.14 -1.12 13.63
CA LEU A 573 23.20 -0.15 13.04
C LEU A 573 23.48 1.30 13.45
N GLY A 574 24.45 1.54 14.33
CA GLY A 574 24.92 2.89 14.66
C GLY A 574 23.94 3.73 15.49
N PHE A 575 23.13 3.12 16.36
CA PHE A 575 22.26 3.87 17.28
C PHE A 575 23.08 4.77 18.20
N ASP A 576 22.60 5.99 18.49
CA ASP A 576 23.25 6.88 19.44
C ASP A 576 23.22 6.32 20.88
N GLY A 577 23.95 6.94 21.80
CA GLY A 577 24.12 6.45 23.16
C GLY A 577 22.83 6.32 23.97
N ARG A 578 21.90 7.29 23.89
CA ARG A 578 20.62 7.24 24.63
C ARG A 578 19.73 6.16 24.04
N THR A 579 19.60 6.13 22.71
CA THR A 579 18.82 5.10 21.99
C THR A 579 19.34 3.70 22.26
N LEU A 580 20.65 3.48 22.15
CA LEU A 580 21.28 2.18 22.35
C LEU A 580 21.04 1.66 23.77
N GLN A 581 21.15 2.54 24.77
CA GLN A 581 20.89 2.20 26.17
C GLN A 581 19.41 1.87 26.40
N CYS A 582 18.50 2.69 25.89
CA CYS A 582 17.05 2.42 25.95
C CYS A 582 16.73 1.04 25.36
N LEU A 583 17.19 0.75 24.15
CA LEU A 583 16.99 -0.56 23.50
C LEU A 583 17.60 -1.73 24.29
N ARG A 584 18.76 -1.53 24.93
CA ARG A 584 19.41 -2.53 25.78
C ARG A 584 18.56 -2.85 27.01
N ASP A 585 17.99 -1.82 27.63
CA ASP A 585 17.15 -1.93 28.82
C ASP A 585 15.80 -2.59 28.47
N THR A 586 15.19 -2.21 27.35
CA THR A 586 13.99 -2.88 26.80
C THR A 586 14.25 -4.36 26.56
N ARG A 587 15.38 -4.70 25.93
CA ARG A 587 15.79 -6.08 25.69
C ARG A 587 16.00 -6.85 26.99
N ALA A 588 16.48 -6.21 28.06
CA ALA A 588 16.71 -6.87 29.34
C ALA A 588 15.42 -7.46 29.94
N LEU A 589 14.27 -6.83 29.69
CA LEU A 589 12.96 -7.30 30.13
C LEU A 589 12.29 -8.22 29.08
N VAL A 590 12.25 -7.80 27.81
CA VAL A 590 11.53 -8.51 26.73
C VAL A 590 12.08 -9.90 26.43
N LYS A 591 13.39 -10.14 26.65
CA LYS A 591 14.01 -11.47 26.43
C LYS A 591 13.35 -12.60 27.26
N HIS A 592 12.61 -12.25 28.31
CA HIS A 592 11.95 -13.20 29.21
C HIS A 592 10.51 -13.55 28.81
N LEU A 593 9.99 -13.04 27.68
CA LEU A 593 8.66 -13.40 27.18
C LEU A 593 8.44 -14.92 27.08
N HIS A 594 9.46 -15.68 26.71
CA HIS A 594 9.43 -17.15 26.65
C HIS A 594 9.05 -17.87 27.97
N MET A 595 9.07 -17.17 29.10
CA MET A 595 8.70 -17.73 30.40
C MET A 595 7.19 -17.77 30.61
N ALA A 596 6.42 -16.87 29.99
CA ALA A 596 4.96 -16.83 30.13
C ALA A 596 4.32 -18.11 29.58
N ASP A 597 3.13 -18.44 30.06
CA ASP A 597 2.39 -19.61 29.57
C ASP A 597 1.67 -19.30 28.24
N SER A 598 1.31 -18.03 28.02
CA SER A 598 0.81 -17.53 26.75
C SER A 598 1.22 -16.07 26.51
N ILE A 599 1.19 -15.62 25.25
CA ILE A 599 1.58 -14.29 24.81
C ILE A 599 0.55 -13.74 23.82
N GLY A 600 0.14 -12.48 24.01
CA GLY A 600 -0.62 -11.70 23.03
C GLY A 600 0.27 -10.88 22.10
N ILE A 601 -0.03 -10.86 20.81
CA ILE A 601 0.76 -10.22 19.75
C ILE A 601 -0.18 -9.39 18.86
N ASP A 602 0.13 -8.11 18.60
CA ASP A 602 -0.53 -7.33 17.55
C ASP A 602 0.47 -7.00 16.44
N CYS A 603 0.33 -7.67 15.31
CA CYS A 603 1.07 -7.35 14.10
C CYS A 603 0.62 -6.00 13.51
N HIS A 604 -0.61 -5.55 13.80
CA HIS A 604 -1.11 -4.26 13.37
C HIS A 604 -0.65 -3.06 14.23
N LYS A 605 0.12 -3.31 15.30
CA LYS A 605 0.73 -2.28 16.15
C LYS A 605 2.21 -2.12 15.81
N THR A 606 3.10 -2.75 16.56
CA THR A 606 4.55 -2.67 16.32
C THR A 606 5.03 -3.58 15.19
N GLY A 607 4.12 -4.38 14.61
CA GLY A 607 4.38 -5.23 13.45
C GLY A 607 4.13 -4.59 12.08
N TYR A 608 3.55 -3.38 12.01
CA TYR A 608 3.28 -2.61 10.78
C TYR A 608 2.34 -3.31 9.75
N ALA A 609 1.43 -4.17 10.19
CA ALA A 609 0.38 -4.77 9.35
C ALA A 609 -0.93 -3.94 9.36
N PRO A 610 -1.82 -4.09 8.37
CA PRO A 610 -3.17 -3.52 8.44
C PRO A 610 -4.00 -4.12 9.58
N TYR A 611 -4.96 -3.35 10.07
CA TYR A 611 -5.98 -3.87 10.99
C TYR A 611 -6.94 -4.81 10.24
N THR A 612 -7.44 -5.90 10.83
CA THR A 612 -7.02 -6.51 12.11
C THR A 612 -5.96 -7.59 11.83
N SER A 613 -4.85 -7.55 12.56
CA SER A 613 -3.82 -8.60 12.50
C SER A 613 -3.19 -8.78 13.89
N SER A 614 -3.62 -9.84 14.57
CA SER A 614 -3.26 -10.16 15.94
C SER A 614 -3.16 -11.66 16.11
N MET A 615 -2.30 -12.11 17.03
CA MET A 615 -2.02 -13.52 17.23
C MET A 615 -1.92 -13.84 18.72
N PHE A 616 -2.55 -14.95 19.10
CA PHE A 616 -2.41 -15.55 20.43
C PHE A 616 -1.45 -16.72 20.33
N LEU A 617 -0.46 -16.77 21.23
CA LEU A 617 0.48 -17.88 21.35
C LEU A 617 0.36 -18.52 22.73
N CYS A 618 0.38 -19.85 22.80
CA CYS A 618 0.55 -20.61 24.04
C CYS A 618 1.83 -21.41 23.97
N LYS A 619 2.60 -21.41 25.06
CA LYS A 619 3.92 -22.07 25.13
C LYS A 619 3.86 -23.56 24.83
N ASP A 620 2.79 -24.21 25.25
CA ASP A 620 2.46 -25.59 24.93
C ASP A 620 1.09 -25.62 24.25
N GLY A 621 1.06 -26.01 22.97
CA GLY A 621 -0.15 -26.09 22.15
C GLY A 621 -1.25 -26.96 22.75
N LYS A 622 -0.92 -27.89 23.65
CA LYS A 622 -1.91 -28.68 24.38
C LYS A 622 -2.85 -27.83 25.25
N ASP A 623 -2.44 -26.62 25.65
CA ASP A 623 -3.31 -25.73 26.41
C ASP A 623 -4.53 -25.26 25.58
N LEU A 624 -4.43 -25.19 24.24
CA LEU A 624 -5.57 -24.87 23.38
C LEU A 624 -6.66 -25.96 23.45
N HIS A 625 -6.30 -27.21 23.75
CA HIS A 625 -7.29 -28.29 23.91
C HIS A 625 -8.25 -28.06 25.08
N LYS A 626 -7.89 -27.21 26.05
CA LYS A 626 -8.81 -26.80 27.12
C LYS A 626 -10.02 -26.01 26.60
N LEU A 627 -9.92 -25.48 25.39
CA LEU A 627 -10.97 -24.72 24.71
C LEU A 627 -11.62 -25.51 23.57
N ALA A 628 -11.17 -26.75 23.32
CA ALA A 628 -11.67 -27.55 22.22
C ALA A 628 -13.12 -27.99 22.45
N ARG A 629 -13.89 -28.02 21.35
CA ARG A 629 -15.20 -28.67 21.27
C ARG A 629 -15.06 -30.08 20.73
N ASP A 630 -16.01 -30.94 21.07
CA ASP A 630 -16.07 -32.31 20.56
C ASP A 630 -16.41 -32.31 19.06
N LEU A 631 -15.78 -33.22 18.32
CA LEU A 631 -15.98 -33.34 16.87
C LEU A 631 -17.44 -33.67 16.50
N ASP A 632 -18.14 -34.41 17.36
CA ASP A 632 -19.54 -34.78 17.15
C ASP A 632 -20.48 -33.55 17.16
N ASP A 633 -20.07 -32.46 17.82
CA ASP A 633 -20.79 -31.18 17.81
C ASP A 633 -20.48 -30.36 16.53
N MET A 634 -19.57 -30.83 15.66
CA MET A 634 -19.10 -30.15 14.45
C MET A 634 -19.19 -31.05 13.20
N PRO A 635 -20.34 -31.67 12.90
CA PRO A 635 -20.43 -32.79 11.94
C PRO A 635 -20.13 -32.40 10.48
N TYR A 636 -20.16 -31.11 10.15
CA TYR A 636 -19.91 -30.59 8.80
C TYR A 636 -18.49 -30.03 8.62
N LEU A 637 -17.62 -30.10 9.64
CA LEU A 637 -16.22 -29.66 9.56
C LEU A 637 -15.25 -30.80 9.90
N PHE A 638 -14.01 -30.70 9.44
CA PHE A 638 -12.87 -31.52 9.88
C PHE A 638 -12.94 -33.00 9.51
N GLN A 639 -13.60 -33.36 8.39
CA GLN A 639 -13.64 -34.75 7.91
C GLN A 639 -12.31 -35.20 7.25
N HIS A 640 -11.50 -34.24 6.81
CA HIS A 640 -10.20 -34.39 6.15
C HIS A 640 -9.22 -33.33 6.67
N GLY A 641 -7.99 -33.29 6.17
CA GLY A 641 -6.98 -32.32 6.61
C GLY A 641 -6.34 -32.67 7.96
N HIS A 642 -5.46 -31.80 8.42
CA HIS A 642 -4.60 -32.04 9.59
C HIS A 642 -4.62 -30.88 10.59
N TYR A 643 -4.93 -29.66 10.15
CA TYR A 643 -4.93 -28.46 10.97
C TYR A 643 -6.34 -27.88 11.11
N HIS A 644 -6.87 -27.95 12.34
CA HIS A 644 -8.27 -27.70 12.67
C HIS A 644 -8.43 -26.61 13.76
N PRO A 645 -7.98 -25.37 13.52
CA PRO A 645 -8.01 -24.31 14.53
C PRO A 645 -9.45 -23.95 14.96
N GLY A 646 -10.43 -24.15 14.07
CA GLY A 646 -11.85 -23.98 14.36
C GLY A 646 -12.39 -24.83 15.51
N LYS A 647 -11.65 -25.85 16.00
CA LYS A 647 -12.03 -26.63 17.19
C LYS A 647 -11.97 -25.81 18.47
N PHE A 648 -11.04 -24.88 18.57
CA PHE A 648 -10.75 -24.12 19.79
C PHE A 648 -10.82 -22.60 19.61
N THR A 649 -11.00 -22.10 18.38
CA THR A 649 -11.20 -20.66 18.14
C THR A 649 -12.63 -20.20 18.41
N LEU A 650 -12.79 -19.03 19.02
CA LEU A 650 -14.08 -18.38 19.23
C LEU A 650 -14.72 -17.91 17.91
N GLU A 651 -13.92 -17.42 16.96
CA GLU A 651 -14.36 -16.81 15.70
C GLU A 651 -14.93 -17.80 14.68
N VAL A 652 -14.52 -19.07 14.77
CA VAL A 652 -14.77 -20.13 13.78
C VAL A 652 -14.23 -19.72 12.40
N SER A 653 -14.99 -18.97 11.60
CA SER A 653 -14.56 -18.44 10.31
C SER A 653 -13.56 -17.30 10.49
N ARG A 654 -12.40 -17.40 9.84
CA ARG A 654 -11.30 -16.44 10.01
C ARG A 654 -10.69 -16.04 8.65
N PRO A 655 -10.40 -14.75 8.43
CA PRO A 655 -9.89 -14.27 7.15
C PRO A 655 -8.38 -14.54 7.01
N GLY A 656 -7.93 -14.75 5.77
CA GLY A 656 -6.50 -14.96 5.47
C GLY A 656 -5.66 -13.69 5.30
N GLY A 657 -6.29 -12.54 5.11
CA GLY A 657 -5.57 -11.28 4.88
C GLY A 657 -4.69 -10.88 6.05
N SER A 658 -5.19 -11.04 7.28
CA SER A 658 -4.46 -10.74 8.51
C SER A 658 -3.16 -11.56 8.64
N VAL A 659 -3.22 -12.85 8.27
CA VAL A 659 -2.10 -13.79 8.28
C VAL A 659 -1.07 -13.44 7.23
N LEU A 660 -1.49 -13.28 5.98
CA LEU A 660 -0.57 -12.94 4.89
C LEU A 660 0.07 -11.57 5.09
N SER A 661 -0.65 -10.60 5.63
CA SER A 661 -0.07 -9.29 5.97
C SER A 661 1.05 -9.39 6.99
N ALA A 662 0.84 -10.14 8.08
CA ALA A 662 1.86 -10.34 9.11
C ALA A 662 3.06 -11.11 8.57
N LEU A 663 2.82 -12.23 7.88
CA LEU A 663 3.87 -13.05 7.29
C LEU A 663 4.68 -12.28 6.24
N ALA A 664 4.02 -11.46 5.41
CA ALA A 664 4.68 -10.61 4.43
C ALA A 664 5.67 -9.65 5.10
N ASN A 665 5.30 -9.00 6.22
CA ASN A 665 6.21 -8.15 6.97
C ASN A 665 7.37 -8.92 7.59
N LEU A 666 7.09 -10.07 8.21
CA LEU A 666 8.13 -10.93 8.77
C LEU A 666 9.18 -11.31 7.72
N LYS A 667 8.74 -11.64 6.49
CA LYS A 667 9.62 -11.98 5.38
C LYS A 667 10.31 -10.76 4.75
N SER A 668 9.61 -9.64 4.57
CA SER A 668 10.14 -8.47 3.85
C SER A 668 11.09 -7.63 4.69
N LEU A 669 10.76 -7.41 5.97
CA LEU A 669 11.58 -6.62 6.89
C LEU A 669 12.71 -7.48 7.47
N GLY A 670 12.41 -8.74 7.77
CA GLY A 670 13.31 -9.59 8.55
C GLY A 670 13.66 -8.95 9.90
N ARG A 671 14.63 -9.55 10.60
CA ARG A 671 15.05 -9.06 11.92
C ARG A 671 15.68 -7.67 11.84
N GLN A 672 16.57 -7.45 10.87
CA GLN A 672 17.29 -6.17 10.73
C GLN A 672 16.35 -5.02 10.36
N GLY A 673 15.38 -5.22 9.47
CA GLY A 673 14.41 -4.18 9.11
C GLY A 673 13.56 -3.74 10.30
N TYR A 674 13.10 -4.68 11.13
CA TYR A 674 12.42 -4.34 12.38
C TYR A 674 13.33 -3.62 13.38
N GLN A 675 14.60 -4.02 13.51
CA GLN A 675 15.56 -3.33 14.37
C GLN A 675 15.75 -1.86 13.93
N VAL A 676 15.86 -1.61 12.62
CA VAL A 676 15.96 -0.26 12.07
C VAL A 676 14.68 0.54 12.34
N LEU A 677 13.49 -0.01 12.03
CA LEU A 677 12.21 0.67 12.22
C LEU A 677 11.94 1.04 13.68
N LEU A 678 12.07 0.06 14.58
CA LEU A 678 11.81 0.27 16.01
C LEU A 678 12.89 1.12 16.66
N GLY A 679 14.16 0.92 16.28
CA GLY A 679 15.27 1.73 16.77
C GLY A 679 15.16 3.19 16.35
N HIS A 680 14.74 3.46 15.09
CA HIS A 680 14.46 4.81 14.62
C HIS A 680 13.31 5.48 15.41
N ALA A 681 12.22 4.74 15.65
CA ALA A 681 11.11 5.25 16.46
C ALA A 681 11.53 5.62 17.89
N VAL A 682 12.38 4.80 18.53
CA VAL A 682 12.96 5.09 19.85
C VAL A 682 13.90 6.30 19.79
N ALA A 683 14.77 6.38 18.77
CA ALA A 683 15.68 7.51 18.62
C ALA A 683 14.94 8.86 18.50
N MET A 684 13.85 8.89 17.74
CA MET A 684 13.05 10.11 17.58
C MET A 684 12.30 10.46 18.87
N ALA A 685 11.87 9.47 19.67
CA ALA A 685 11.30 9.71 20.99
C ALA A 685 12.34 10.20 22.02
N GLU A 686 13.56 9.67 22.01
CA GLU A 686 14.67 10.20 22.83
C GLU A 686 15.02 11.64 22.43
N HIS A 687 15.10 11.93 21.13
CA HIS A 687 15.36 13.29 20.63
C HIS A 687 14.29 14.29 21.08
N LEU A 688 13.01 13.89 21.10
CA LEU A 688 11.94 14.73 21.65
C LEU A 688 12.13 14.98 23.15
N ARG A 689 12.47 13.94 23.91
CA ARG A 689 12.71 14.05 25.36
C ARG A 689 13.88 14.98 25.66
N ASP A 690 14.97 14.90 24.91
CA ASP A 690 16.11 15.82 25.00
C ASP A 690 15.68 17.28 24.84
N GLN A 691 14.81 17.57 23.88
CA GLN A 691 14.30 18.93 23.66
C GLN A 691 13.34 19.39 24.74
N ILE A 692 12.48 18.49 25.22
CA ILE A 692 11.58 18.76 26.35
C ILE A 692 12.39 19.10 27.60
N GLU A 693 13.46 18.36 27.89
CA GLU A 693 14.35 18.58 29.04
C GLU A 693 15.05 19.96 29.00
N GLN A 694 15.29 20.49 27.81
CA GLN A 694 15.86 21.82 27.58
C GLN A 694 14.84 22.97 27.71
N CYS A 695 13.55 22.68 27.80
CA CYS A 695 12.48 23.67 27.87
C CYS A 695 11.96 23.85 29.31
N PRO A 696 12.19 25.00 29.98
CA PRO A 696 11.79 25.20 31.38
C PRO A 696 10.29 25.10 31.67
N SER A 697 9.45 25.35 30.65
CA SER A 697 7.98 25.30 30.75
C SER A 697 7.41 23.88 30.58
N LEU A 698 8.22 22.92 30.13
CA LEU A 698 7.78 21.55 29.88
C LEU A 698 8.32 20.61 30.96
N VAL A 699 7.53 19.59 31.27
CA VAL A 699 7.93 18.49 32.16
C VAL A 699 7.71 17.18 31.43
N ASN A 700 8.79 16.41 31.26
CA ASN A 700 8.70 15.02 30.83
C ASN A 700 8.18 14.16 32.00
N LEU A 701 7.14 13.36 31.76
CA LEU A 701 6.48 12.54 32.78
C LEU A 701 6.92 11.07 32.76
N ASN A 702 7.66 10.68 31.72
CA ASN A 702 8.23 9.35 31.54
C ASN A 702 9.70 9.50 31.11
N ASP A 703 10.49 10.19 31.94
CA ASP A 703 11.90 10.50 31.70
C ASP A 703 12.76 9.26 31.44
N TYR A 704 12.46 8.13 32.08
CA TYR A 704 13.04 6.83 31.78
C TYR A 704 12.04 5.90 31.08
N ASN A 705 11.73 6.18 29.81
CA ASN A 705 10.88 5.35 28.97
C ASN A 705 11.68 4.34 28.13
N LEU A 706 11.15 3.12 28.01
CA LEU A 706 11.76 2.01 27.25
C LEU A 706 11.31 1.93 25.78
N GLY A 707 10.50 2.87 25.31
CA GLY A 707 9.85 2.78 24.00
C GLY A 707 9.68 4.10 23.27
N PRO A 708 8.93 4.08 22.17
CA PRO A 708 8.84 5.19 21.24
C PRO A 708 7.76 6.21 21.64
N VAL A 709 7.55 6.41 22.95
CA VAL A 709 6.50 7.31 23.48
C VAL A 709 7.08 8.32 24.47
N SER A 710 6.67 9.57 24.32
CA SER A 710 7.00 10.66 25.24
C SER A 710 5.70 11.25 25.80
N LEU A 711 5.62 11.30 27.13
CA LEU A 711 4.51 11.88 27.87
C LEU A 711 5.00 13.15 28.54
N PHE A 712 4.29 14.25 28.37
CA PHE A 712 4.75 15.54 28.88
C PHE A 712 3.58 16.45 29.26
N ARG A 713 3.89 17.46 30.08
CA ARG A 713 2.98 18.56 30.42
C ARG A 713 3.64 19.89 30.12
N LEU A 714 2.85 20.82 29.60
CA LEU A 714 3.22 22.22 29.44
C LEU A 714 2.60 23.05 30.56
N TYR A 715 3.37 23.97 31.11
CA TYR A 715 2.93 24.88 32.17
C TYR A 715 2.90 26.33 31.66
N PRO A 716 2.02 27.19 32.19
CA PRO A 716 1.99 28.61 31.84
C PRO A 716 3.31 29.33 32.11
N LYS A 717 3.56 30.44 31.38
CA LYS A 717 4.76 31.26 31.61
C LYS A 717 4.82 31.78 33.04
N GLY A 718 6.03 31.80 33.62
CA GLY A 718 6.27 32.24 35.00
C GLY A 718 6.01 31.16 36.06
N VAL A 719 5.48 30.00 35.67
CA VAL A 719 5.38 28.83 36.56
C VAL A 719 6.68 28.03 36.49
N ASP A 720 7.28 27.71 37.64
CA ASP A 720 8.31 26.69 37.73
C ASP A 720 7.67 25.32 37.48
N ALA A 721 7.78 24.82 36.26
CA ALA A 721 7.08 23.63 35.79
C ALA A 721 7.44 22.38 36.60
N LYS A 722 8.74 22.16 36.88
CA LYS A 722 9.22 21.00 37.63
C LYS A 722 8.79 21.04 39.09
N LYS A 723 8.78 22.22 39.71
CA LYS A 723 8.24 22.40 41.06
C LYS A 723 6.72 22.18 41.08
N ALA A 724 6.00 22.79 40.14
CA ALA A 724 4.55 22.66 40.02
C ALA A 724 4.10 21.21 39.90
N TYR A 725 4.73 20.44 39.00
CA TYR A 725 4.40 19.03 38.81
C TYR A 725 4.60 18.20 40.09
N ARG A 726 5.72 18.39 40.81
CA ARG A 726 5.99 17.66 42.06
C ARG A 726 4.98 17.97 43.17
N GLU A 727 4.65 19.25 43.35
CA GLU A 727 3.65 19.70 44.32
C GLU A 727 2.26 19.14 43.93
N GLU A 728 1.89 19.20 42.65
CA GLU A 728 0.61 18.68 42.15
C GLU A 728 0.43 17.19 42.40
N LEU A 729 1.48 16.37 42.35
CA LEU A 729 1.39 14.93 42.59
C LEU A 729 1.12 14.56 44.06
N SER A 730 1.59 15.39 44.99
CA SER A 730 1.75 14.99 46.40
C SER A 730 1.03 15.89 47.41
N ASP A 731 0.78 17.16 47.07
CA ASP A 731 0.19 18.15 47.96
C ASP A 731 -1.31 18.34 47.67
N PRO A 732 -2.22 17.95 48.59
CA PRO A 732 -3.65 18.13 48.42
C PRO A 732 -4.08 19.59 48.27
N GLU A 733 -3.32 20.57 48.78
CA GLU A 733 -3.61 22.01 48.61
C GLU A 733 -3.47 22.45 47.15
N MET A 734 -2.75 21.69 46.33
CA MET A 734 -2.58 21.95 44.90
C MET A 734 -3.73 21.44 44.03
N ARG A 735 -4.76 20.81 44.60
CA ARG A 735 -5.88 20.22 43.83
C ARG A 735 -6.48 21.17 42.78
N ASP A 736 -6.81 22.39 43.18
CA ASP A 736 -7.41 23.36 42.25
C ASP A 736 -6.42 23.84 41.18
N ARG A 737 -5.13 23.91 41.53
CA ARG A 737 -4.05 24.23 40.59
C ARG A 737 -3.84 23.10 39.57
N LEU A 738 -3.82 21.84 40.01
CA LEU A 738 -3.75 20.67 39.15
C LEU A 738 -4.91 20.66 38.14
N ARG A 739 -6.14 20.89 38.60
CA ARG A 739 -7.33 20.95 37.74
C ARG A 739 -7.22 22.05 36.69
N ARG A 740 -6.75 23.25 37.07
CA ARG A 740 -6.47 24.34 36.11
C ARG A 740 -5.40 23.95 35.10
N HIS A 741 -4.32 23.30 35.53
CA HIS A 741 -3.27 22.87 34.61
C HIS A 741 -3.69 21.68 33.72
N ASN A 742 -4.59 20.81 34.18
CA ASN A 742 -5.22 19.80 33.33
C ASN A 742 -6.04 20.46 32.22
N ASP A 743 -6.91 21.42 32.56
CA ASP A 743 -7.69 22.20 31.59
C ASP A 743 -6.79 22.97 30.62
N TYR A 744 -5.72 23.59 31.14
CA TYR A 744 -4.72 24.26 30.33
C TYR A 744 -4.10 23.33 29.28
N ASN A 745 -3.62 22.14 29.68
CA ASN A 745 -3.03 21.19 28.75
C ASN A 745 -4.06 20.66 27.73
N HIS A 746 -5.31 20.46 28.13
CA HIS A 746 -6.38 20.11 27.20
C HIS A 746 -6.61 21.21 26.15
N ARG A 747 -6.64 22.48 26.57
CA ARG A 747 -6.75 23.64 25.66
C ARG A 747 -5.52 23.80 24.76
N ILE A 748 -4.32 23.50 25.26
CA ILE A 748 -3.08 23.47 24.46
C ILE A 748 -3.20 22.42 23.34
N LEU A 749 -3.64 21.20 23.65
CA LEU A 749 -3.81 20.17 22.64
C LEU A 749 -4.87 20.58 21.60
N ALA A 750 -6.02 21.09 22.06
CA ALA A 750 -7.08 21.55 21.17
C ALA A 750 -6.57 22.63 20.19
N TRP A 751 -5.76 23.57 20.67
CA TRP A 751 -5.13 24.59 19.83
C TRP A 751 -4.16 23.95 18.82
N ILE A 752 -3.27 23.05 19.25
CA ILE A 752 -2.30 22.38 18.36
C ILE A 752 -3.02 21.58 17.26
N LEU A 753 -4.09 20.86 17.60
CA LEU A 753 -4.87 20.09 16.64
C LEU A 753 -5.57 21.00 15.62
N ALA A 754 -6.14 22.12 16.06
CA ALA A 754 -6.74 23.12 15.16
C ALA A 754 -5.70 23.71 14.20
N GLN A 755 -4.53 24.10 14.71
CA GLN A 755 -3.43 24.62 13.89
C GLN A 755 -2.89 23.58 12.91
N SER A 756 -2.73 22.33 13.37
CA SER A 756 -2.22 21.23 12.52
C SER A 756 -3.19 20.87 11.40
N GLN A 757 -4.49 21.03 11.64
CA GLN A 757 -5.52 20.83 10.62
C GLN A 757 -5.49 21.93 9.55
N GLU A 758 -5.25 23.18 9.94
CA GLU A 758 -5.27 24.33 9.02
C GLU A 758 -3.95 24.53 8.28
N HIS A 759 -2.82 24.38 8.97
CA HIS A 759 -1.50 24.78 8.49
C HIS A 759 -0.48 23.64 8.42
N GLY A 760 -0.87 22.41 8.77
CA GLY A 760 0.06 21.32 9.01
C GLY A 760 0.75 21.45 10.38
N GLY A 761 1.30 20.36 10.90
CA GLY A 761 1.87 20.32 12.24
C GLY A 761 1.86 18.91 12.83
N PRO A 762 2.26 18.70 14.10
CA PRO A 762 2.17 17.41 14.76
C PRO A 762 0.73 17.09 15.19
N VAL A 763 0.31 15.83 15.00
CA VAL A 763 -0.88 15.30 15.69
C VAL A 763 -0.42 14.60 16.95
N LEU A 764 -0.68 15.22 18.10
CA LEU A 764 -0.42 14.65 19.41
C LEU A 764 -1.69 14.01 19.97
N GLY A 765 -1.51 13.12 20.95
CA GLY A 765 -2.60 12.58 21.78
C GLY A 765 -2.65 13.23 23.15
N GLU A 766 -3.67 12.87 23.93
CA GLU A 766 -3.74 13.10 25.37
C GLU A 766 -4.10 11.79 26.09
N SER A 767 -3.71 11.69 27.35
CA SER A 767 -4.32 10.79 28.32
C SER A 767 -4.92 11.64 29.43
N SER A 768 -6.24 11.60 29.58
CA SER A 768 -6.97 12.34 30.61
C SER A 768 -6.68 11.84 32.03
N HIS A 769 -6.12 10.63 32.14
CA HIS A 769 -5.73 10.00 33.38
C HIS A 769 -4.43 9.21 33.17
N TYR A 770 -3.30 9.90 33.12
CA TYR A 770 -1.99 9.23 33.07
C TYR A 770 -1.64 8.58 34.41
N ARG A 771 -1.85 9.32 35.51
CA ARG A 771 -1.55 8.89 36.87
C ARG A 771 -2.53 9.50 37.86
N THR A 772 -2.72 8.86 39.00
CA THR A 772 -3.49 9.41 40.12
C THR A 772 -2.54 10.06 41.12
N THR A 773 -2.90 11.23 41.65
CA THR A 773 -2.17 11.85 42.77
C THR A 773 -2.36 11.07 44.07
N THR A 774 -1.53 11.35 45.07
CA THR A 774 -1.67 10.78 46.43
C THR A 774 -3.00 11.08 47.10
N TYR A 775 -3.72 12.10 46.61
CA TYR A 775 -5.02 12.56 47.12
C TYR A 775 -6.17 12.31 46.14
N GLY A 776 -5.97 11.42 45.15
CA GLY A 776 -7.04 10.84 44.33
C GLY A 776 -7.43 11.63 43.07
N GLU A 777 -6.70 12.68 42.68
CA GLU A 777 -7.01 13.43 41.47
C GLU A 777 -6.30 12.86 40.23
N PRO A 778 -6.93 12.90 39.04
CA PRO A 778 -6.30 12.51 37.79
C PRO A 778 -5.29 13.56 37.31
N VAL A 779 -4.15 13.09 36.82
CA VAL A 779 -3.15 13.91 36.14
C VAL A 779 -3.27 13.68 34.64
N LEU A 780 -3.61 14.73 33.89
CA LEU A 780 -3.63 14.71 32.43
C LEU A 780 -2.21 14.78 31.86
N CYS A 781 -1.96 14.15 30.71
CA CYS A 781 -0.72 14.35 29.97
C CYS A 781 -0.97 14.54 28.47
N LEU A 782 -0.08 15.28 27.82
CA LEU A 782 0.09 15.26 26.37
C LEU A 782 0.95 14.06 25.99
N LYS A 783 0.69 13.48 24.82
CA LYS A 783 1.33 12.24 24.35
C LYS A 783 1.84 12.42 22.93
N SER A 784 3.10 12.08 22.72
CA SER A 784 3.70 11.83 21.40
C SER A 784 4.08 10.37 21.31
N TYR A 785 3.42 9.63 20.41
CA TYR A 785 3.73 8.23 20.13
C TYR A 785 4.25 8.09 18.70
N VAL A 786 5.52 7.73 18.56
CA VAL A 786 6.23 7.78 17.27
C VAL A 786 6.27 6.40 16.63
N LEU A 787 5.61 6.22 15.48
CA LEU A 787 5.71 4.98 14.69
C LEU A 787 5.84 5.22 13.18
N SER A 788 5.67 6.45 12.70
CA SER A 788 5.89 6.77 11.29
C SER A 788 7.36 6.58 10.93
N PRO A 789 7.73 5.79 9.92
CA PRO A 789 9.13 5.64 9.50
C PRO A 789 9.68 6.91 8.84
N PHE A 790 8.81 7.87 8.51
CA PHE A 790 9.18 9.13 7.86
C PHE A 790 9.40 10.27 8.85
N ILE A 791 9.29 9.99 10.16
CA ILE A 791 9.57 10.99 11.20
C ILE A 791 11.06 11.34 11.24
N THR A 792 11.37 12.61 11.52
CA THR A 792 12.74 13.14 11.57
C THR A 792 12.95 14.04 12.80
N GLU A 793 14.21 14.33 13.11
CA GLU A 793 14.60 15.27 14.17
C GLU A 793 13.97 16.67 13.96
N GLU A 794 13.90 17.14 12.71
CA GLU A 794 13.28 18.43 12.38
C GLU A 794 11.78 18.46 12.74
N ILE A 795 11.07 17.34 12.57
CA ILE A 795 9.68 17.24 12.97
C ILE A 795 9.55 17.23 14.50
N MET A 796 10.49 16.61 15.22
CA MET A 796 10.55 16.71 16.69
C MET A 796 10.78 18.16 17.15
N GLN A 797 11.74 18.87 16.53
CA GLN A 797 11.96 20.31 16.77
C GLN A 797 10.70 21.13 16.51
N THR A 798 10.01 20.83 15.41
CA THR A 798 8.74 21.49 15.05
C THR A 798 7.65 21.21 16.09
N THR A 799 7.63 20.01 16.66
CA THR A 799 6.69 19.63 17.73
C THR A 799 6.88 20.52 18.95
N VAL A 800 8.11 20.70 19.42
CA VAL A 800 8.41 21.58 20.55
C VAL A 800 8.13 23.05 20.22
N ARG A 801 8.48 23.52 19.02
CA ARG A 801 8.15 24.89 18.59
C ARG A 801 6.64 25.15 18.58
N MET A 802 5.82 24.18 18.18
CA MET A 802 4.36 24.32 18.21
C MET A 802 3.80 24.30 19.63
N LEU A 803 4.37 23.51 20.55
CA LEU A 803 4.02 23.57 21.97
C LEU A 803 4.30 24.95 22.57
N LEU A 804 5.45 25.55 22.27
CA LEU A 804 5.80 26.88 22.76
C LEU A 804 4.92 27.98 22.14
N ARG A 805 4.56 27.87 20.86
CA ARG A 805 3.57 28.78 20.24
C ARG A 805 2.18 28.63 20.87
N ALA A 806 1.78 27.40 21.19
CA ALA A 806 0.53 27.16 21.92
C ALA A 806 0.57 27.82 23.31
N GLN A 807 1.73 27.78 23.99
CA GLN A 807 1.94 28.47 25.26
C GLN A 807 1.65 29.97 25.17
N ASP A 808 2.05 30.60 24.06
CA ASP A 808 1.84 32.03 23.81
C ASP A 808 0.38 32.36 23.47
N ALA A 809 -0.30 31.45 22.76
CA ALA A 809 -1.66 31.67 22.26
C ALA A 809 -2.75 31.33 23.28
N VAL A 810 -2.50 30.37 24.18
CA VAL A 810 -3.48 29.89 25.14
C VAL A 810 -3.21 30.53 26.50
N SER A 811 -4.19 31.27 27.02
CA SER A 811 -4.13 31.84 28.37
C SER A 811 -4.05 30.75 29.44
N GLY A 812 -3.06 30.90 30.33
CA GLY A 812 -2.76 30.00 31.45
C GLY A 812 -3.74 30.06 32.61
#